data_AF-A0A2U3R2V1-F1
#
_entry.id   AF-A0A2U3R2V1-F1
#
_cell.length_a   1.000
_cell.length_b   1.000
_cell.length_c   1.000
_cell.angle_alpha   90.00
_cell.angle_beta   90.00
_cell.angle_gamma   90.00
#
_symmetry.space_group_name_H-M   'P 1'
#
loop_
_entity.id
_entity.type
_entity.pdbx_description
1 polymer ?
#
loop_
_entity_poly.entity_id
_entity_poly.type
_entity_poly.pdbx_seq_one_letter_code
_entity_poly.pdbx_strand_id
1 'polypeptide(L)'
;MIHERVKEIINAYFAKLGLPYRVKDTSKVPQKHIGNIKYIEIRNLINEVVNENELRKEAHLKIINDADVITDSITHYKSIFTKQDVEKAVKDIPDPTAREQLVQQVLSSNRILELYHDDGESSKYFTTTEVRNEETRIVRIANKINNQVYYNDIYNLKSDIEGLANVSEEQKQALRHILLSTSGVRVLRGRAGTGKSYVLIKAYKLATNRGQKVIGLAPTHKAVSELKSKGYTEVYTVKGFLYNRKKIFMQGSLIVVDEAGMVGTKAYAELFRVVRNNNCQLILAGDEKQLASIERGGMFEMLSNIFGSHVLVNIRRQSKNWSREAAMEFAESNILSGITLLRQNKCVKFDNTLQDSISKLIYDWSLSKFKLHEKLVITVRNKDVDILNSSIRSLLKANGTLQGTEYRRSIAGRKESYMAGDRIVFQKSDKDLQIQNSEFATLTSVNKNEFVAKTDAGKEVSFDPSKIQFKHGYASTVYKAQGASIKDVYVLHNGISNISSSYVAMTRHIENLQLYCNKKATASINSLINQLSRPNDKSASITLKTAHDLEKERTKTTVFSKVFSKVENWFKSIINDINDRSHVNEEYYHFTAKPEQKAKVEKVQQENSIKQCTTKDISTPLFMQIKEQRQYDYDVTILSAEGKAISSFQEAGIDSRMVYSSNVNNLKYYQPFQGEKILIAANNDKQNKEYASTINKAAKALKSKGAITSIVVPSEGEDFNEMLKNKGAVAVKELMIPEIMKLINTQNVKTESEQVVKTDIAQKIVIRR
;
A
#
# COMPACT_ATOMS: atom_id res chain seq x y z
N MET A 1 -15.14 -26.30 -29.69
CA MET A 1 -15.75 -26.52 -31.02
C MET A 1 -15.98 -25.24 -31.83
N ILE A 2 -16.70 -24.22 -31.35
CA ILE A 2 -16.92 -22.97 -32.13
C ILE A 2 -15.60 -22.26 -32.51
N HIS A 3 -14.59 -22.33 -31.64
CA HIS A 3 -13.29 -21.67 -31.85
C HIS A 3 -12.38 -22.33 -32.90
N GLU A 4 -12.51 -23.63 -33.17
CA GLU A 4 -11.64 -24.33 -34.15
C GLU A 4 -12.09 -24.08 -35.59
N ARG A 5 -13.41 -24.08 -35.84
CA ARG A 5 -13.98 -23.73 -37.15
C ARG A 5 -13.63 -22.30 -37.58
N VAL A 6 -13.59 -21.35 -36.64
CA VAL A 6 -13.19 -19.96 -36.92
C VAL A 6 -11.69 -19.87 -37.24
N LYS A 7 -10.84 -20.68 -36.58
CA LYS A 7 -9.40 -20.77 -36.88
C LYS A 7 -9.16 -21.30 -38.31
N GLU A 8 -9.90 -22.32 -38.73
CA GLU A 8 -9.79 -22.88 -40.09
C GLU A 8 -10.20 -21.87 -41.16
N ILE A 9 -11.30 -21.13 -40.94
CA ILE A 9 -11.77 -20.09 -41.88
C ILE A 9 -10.75 -18.96 -42.03
N ILE A 10 -10.14 -18.51 -40.92
CA ILE A 10 -9.13 -17.43 -40.94
C ILE A 10 -7.83 -17.90 -41.59
N ASN A 11 -7.41 -19.14 -41.34
CA ASN A 11 -6.22 -19.72 -41.98
C ASN A 11 -6.40 -19.89 -43.49
N ALA A 12 -7.60 -20.31 -43.93
CA ALA A 12 -7.94 -20.38 -45.34
C ALA A 12 -7.93 -18.99 -46.00
N TYR A 13 -8.39 -17.96 -45.28
CA TYR A 13 -8.36 -16.58 -45.74
C TYR A 13 -6.93 -16.04 -45.90
N PHE A 14 -6.01 -16.33 -44.97
CA PHE A 14 -4.59 -15.94 -45.10
C PHE A 14 -3.88 -16.65 -46.25
N ALA A 15 -4.20 -17.93 -46.48
CA ALA A 15 -3.66 -18.67 -47.62
C ALA A 15 -4.11 -18.06 -48.96
N LYS A 16 -5.36 -17.62 -49.05
CA LYS A 16 -5.91 -16.97 -50.26
C LYS A 16 -5.27 -15.61 -50.57
N LEU A 17 -4.70 -14.95 -49.56
CA LEU A 17 -3.97 -13.68 -49.68
C LEU A 17 -2.45 -13.85 -49.86
N GLY A 18 -1.95 -15.10 -49.99
CA GLY A 18 -0.53 -15.37 -50.16
C GLY A 18 0.34 -15.08 -48.93
N LEU A 19 -0.28 -14.92 -47.76
CA LEU A 19 0.44 -14.57 -46.53
C LEU A 19 0.92 -15.84 -45.80
N PRO A 20 2.16 -15.88 -45.29
CA PRO A 20 2.73 -17.06 -44.64
C PRO A 20 2.21 -17.28 -43.20
N TYR A 21 1.16 -16.56 -42.79
CA TYR A 21 0.66 -16.58 -41.42
C TYR A 21 -0.31 -17.74 -41.17
N ARG A 22 -0.23 -18.32 -39.96
CA ARG A 22 -1.18 -19.32 -39.43
C ARG A 22 -1.56 -18.96 -38.00
N VAL A 23 -2.84 -19.09 -37.69
CA VAL A 23 -3.38 -18.97 -36.34
C VAL A 23 -2.86 -20.14 -35.51
N LYS A 24 -2.03 -19.87 -34.49
CA LYS A 24 -1.48 -20.88 -33.57
C LYS A 24 -2.57 -21.56 -32.75
N ASP A 25 -2.34 -22.80 -32.35
CA ASP A 25 -3.18 -23.48 -31.35
C ASP A 25 -3.18 -22.71 -30.03
N THR A 26 -4.35 -22.63 -29.41
CA THR A 26 -4.53 -21.90 -28.17
C THR A 26 -3.87 -22.65 -27.01
N SER A 27 -2.74 -22.14 -26.52
CA SER A 27 -2.21 -22.49 -25.20
C SER A 27 -3.19 -22.02 -24.11
N LYS A 28 -3.51 -22.89 -23.14
CA LYS A 28 -4.35 -22.56 -21.97
C LYS A 28 -3.63 -21.69 -20.92
N VAL A 29 -2.37 -21.32 -21.15
CA VAL A 29 -1.61 -20.40 -20.27
C VAL A 29 -1.54 -19.01 -20.93
N PRO A 30 -1.90 -17.92 -20.23
CA PRO A 30 -1.85 -16.58 -20.80
C PRO A 30 -0.41 -16.16 -21.13
N GLN A 31 -0.14 -15.88 -22.40
CA GLN A 31 1.12 -15.28 -22.86
C GLN A 31 0.96 -13.78 -23.08
N LYS A 32 2.05 -13.03 -22.90
CA LYS A 32 2.09 -11.59 -23.14
C LYS A 32 2.35 -11.32 -24.63
N HIS A 33 1.42 -10.63 -25.30
CA HIS A 33 1.62 -10.17 -26.67
C HIS A 33 2.61 -8.99 -26.69
N ILE A 34 3.70 -9.13 -27.45
CA ILE A 34 4.71 -8.08 -27.66
C ILE A 34 4.65 -7.71 -29.14
N GLY A 35 4.20 -6.48 -29.42
CA GLY A 35 4.23 -5.92 -30.77
C GLY A 35 5.66 -5.73 -31.28
N ASN A 36 5.79 -5.64 -32.61
CA ASN A 36 7.06 -5.55 -33.34
C ASN A 36 8.00 -4.47 -32.76
N ILE A 37 9.23 -4.86 -32.38
CA ILE A 37 10.53 -4.20 -32.71
C ILE A 37 11.72 -5.03 -32.15
N LYS A 38 12.67 -5.28 -33.07
CA LYS A 38 14.09 -5.73 -33.02
C LYS A 38 14.52 -6.86 -32.06
N TYR A 39 15.01 -7.95 -32.69
CA TYR A 39 14.87 -9.34 -32.25
C TYR A 39 16.14 -10.01 -31.67
N ILE A 40 17.27 -9.30 -31.55
CA ILE A 40 18.58 -9.96 -31.30
C ILE A 40 19.18 -9.69 -29.91
N GLU A 41 19.29 -8.44 -29.44
CA GLU A 41 19.84 -8.14 -28.08
C GLU A 41 18.88 -8.51 -26.94
N ILE A 42 17.60 -8.56 -27.25
CA ILE A 42 16.53 -8.90 -26.32
C ILE A 42 16.43 -10.42 -26.11
N ARG A 43 16.92 -11.26 -27.03
CA ARG A 43 16.74 -12.71 -26.94
C ARG A 43 17.53 -13.31 -25.77
N ASN A 44 18.73 -12.79 -25.48
CA ASN A 44 19.49 -13.20 -24.32
C ASN A 44 18.87 -12.69 -23.02
N LEU A 45 18.44 -11.41 -22.96
CA LEU A 45 17.84 -10.85 -21.74
C LEU A 45 16.43 -11.41 -21.46
N ILE A 46 15.64 -11.71 -22.50
CA ILE A 46 14.34 -12.38 -22.41
C ILE A 46 14.54 -13.85 -22.08
N ASN A 47 15.46 -14.56 -22.74
CA ASN A 47 15.71 -15.95 -22.37
C ASN A 47 16.29 -16.03 -20.96
N GLU A 48 17.14 -15.10 -20.52
CA GLU A 48 17.72 -15.11 -19.17
C GLU A 48 16.69 -14.76 -18.10
N VAL A 49 15.80 -13.79 -18.33
CA VAL A 49 14.72 -13.44 -17.39
C VAL A 49 13.57 -14.47 -17.43
N VAL A 50 13.26 -15.04 -18.60
CA VAL A 50 12.26 -16.12 -18.73
C VAL A 50 12.82 -17.40 -18.13
N ASN A 51 14.06 -17.77 -18.42
CA ASN A 51 14.73 -18.93 -17.84
C ASN A 51 14.98 -18.74 -16.34
N GLU A 52 15.30 -17.55 -15.83
CA GLU A 52 15.33 -17.32 -14.38
C GLU A 52 13.95 -17.45 -13.72
N ASN A 53 12.89 -16.96 -14.38
CA ASN A 53 11.53 -17.06 -13.83
C ASN A 53 10.93 -18.47 -13.99
N GLU A 54 11.30 -19.19 -15.06
CA GLU A 54 10.99 -20.60 -15.27
C GLU A 54 11.81 -21.47 -14.34
N LEU A 55 13.10 -21.24 -14.15
CA LEU A 55 13.91 -21.92 -13.12
C LEU A 55 13.42 -21.60 -11.70
N ARG A 56 12.97 -20.37 -11.41
CA ARG A 56 12.34 -20.04 -10.11
C ARG A 56 10.97 -20.69 -9.96
N LYS A 57 10.17 -20.76 -11.03
CA LYS A 57 8.88 -21.47 -11.03
C LYS A 57 9.08 -22.97 -10.95
N GLU A 58 10.04 -23.55 -11.64
CA GLU A 58 10.38 -24.97 -11.65
C GLU A 58 11.04 -25.37 -10.34
N ALA A 59 11.90 -24.54 -9.75
CA ALA A 59 12.39 -24.74 -8.39
C ALA A 59 11.24 -24.63 -7.38
N HIS A 60 10.33 -23.66 -7.52
CA HIS A 60 9.11 -23.61 -6.71
C HIS A 60 8.22 -24.83 -6.93
N LEU A 61 8.00 -25.28 -8.17
CA LEU A 61 7.13 -26.39 -8.55
C LEU A 61 7.72 -27.75 -8.14
N LYS A 62 9.05 -27.92 -8.19
CA LYS A 62 9.75 -29.09 -7.65
C LYS A 62 9.69 -29.15 -6.12
N ILE A 63 9.59 -28.00 -5.46
CA ILE A 63 9.40 -27.85 -4.00
C ILE A 63 7.90 -28.01 -3.61
N ILE A 64 6.95 -27.73 -4.50
CA ILE A 64 5.48 -27.70 -4.25
C ILE A 64 4.80 -29.07 -4.42
N ASN A 65 5.45 -30.10 -4.95
CA ASN A 65 4.84 -31.44 -5.09
C ASN A 65 4.77 -32.25 -3.78
N ASP A 66 5.19 -31.66 -2.66
CA ASP A 66 5.12 -32.26 -1.34
C ASP A 66 4.05 -31.56 -0.49
N ALA A 67 3.11 -32.35 0.03
CA ALA A 67 2.03 -31.88 0.90
C ALA A 67 2.57 -31.19 2.16
N ASP A 68 3.71 -31.64 2.71
CA ASP A 68 4.32 -31.03 3.89
C ASP A 68 4.86 -29.63 3.58
N VAL A 69 5.48 -29.44 2.41
CA VAL A 69 6.01 -28.14 2.00
C VAL A 69 4.89 -27.14 1.72
N ILE A 70 3.79 -27.58 1.10
CA ILE A 70 2.60 -26.74 0.92
C ILE A 70 2.08 -26.31 2.30
N THR A 71 1.93 -27.27 3.22
CA THR A 71 1.44 -27.03 4.58
C THR A 71 2.34 -26.04 5.33
N ASP A 72 3.66 -26.23 5.29
CA ASP A 72 4.64 -25.36 5.93
C ASP A 72 4.64 -23.95 5.30
N SER A 73 4.44 -23.84 3.98
CA SER A 73 4.35 -22.55 3.29
C SER A 73 3.12 -21.74 3.71
N ILE A 74 1.97 -22.40 3.92
CA ILE A 74 0.73 -21.77 4.39
C ILE A 74 0.88 -21.39 5.86
N THR A 75 1.32 -22.35 6.68
CA THR A 75 1.48 -22.15 8.12
C THR A 75 2.64 -21.23 8.46
N HIS A 76 3.53 -20.90 7.53
CA HIS A 76 4.51 -19.83 7.75
C HIS A 76 3.83 -18.46 7.99
N TYR A 77 2.69 -18.20 7.33
CA TYR A 77 2.00 -16.92 7.36
C TYR A 77 0.66 -16.93 8.10
N LYS A 78 0.05 -18.10 8.30
CA LYS A 78 -1.27 -18.27 8.93
C LYS A 78 -1.23 -19.30 10.06
N SER A 79 -1.92 -19.01 11.17
CA SER A 79 -2.13 -20.00 12.23
C SER A 79 -3.35 -20.90 11.96
N ILE A 80 -4.31 -20.39 11.21
CA ILE A 80 -5.51 -21.10 10.75
C ILE A 80 -5.67 -20.89 9.24
N PHE A 81 -6.10 -21.90 8.51
CA PHE A 81 -6.30 -21.82 7.07
C PHE A 81 -7.51 -22.62 6.63
N THR A 82 -8.02 -22.31 5.44
CA THR A 82 -9.18 -22.99 4.85
C THR A 82 -8.74 -23.89 3.69
N LYS A 83 -9.62 -24.78 3.23
CA LYS A 83 -9.41 -25.54 1.98
C LYS A 83 -9.08 -24.62 0.79
N GLN A 84 -9.73 -23.45 0.70
CA GLN A 84 -9.46 -22.47 -0.37
C GLN A 84 -8.05 -21.89 -0.30
N ASP A 85 -7.43 -21.81 0.88
CA ASP A 85 -6.05 -21.35 1.00
C ASP A 85 -5.07 -22.39 0.46
N VAL A 86 -5.34 -23.68 0.69
CA VAL A 86 -4.59 -24.78 0.09
C VAL A 86 -4.74 -24.73 -1.43
N GLU A 87 -5.96 -24.64 -1.95
CA GLU A 87 -6.25 -24.52 -3.39
C GLU A 87 -5.53 -23.32 -4.03
N LYS A 88 -5.43 -22.19 -3.32
CA LYS A 88 -4.67 -21.01 -3.77
C LYS A 88 -3.16 -21.25 -3.78
N ALA A 89 -2.63 -22.03 -2.85
CA ALA A 89 -1.20 -22.35 -2.79
C ALA A 89 -0.79 -23.23 -3.97
N VAL A 90 -1.67 -24.15 -4.40
CA VAL A 90 -1.44 -25.06 -5.53
C VAL A 90 -2.01 -24.56 -6.86
N LYS A 91 -2.50 -23.32 -6.93
CA LYS A 91 -3.17 -22.76 -8.13
C LYS A 91 -2.28 -22.76 -9.39
N ASP A 92 -0.97 -22.64 -9.19
CA ASP A 92 0.02 -22.50 -10.25
C ASP A 92 0.43 -23.88 -10.82
N ILE A 93 -0.07 -24.97 -10.25
CA ILE A 93 0.06 -26.34 -10.78
C ILE A 93 -0.84 -26.47 -12.02
N PRO A 94 -0.29 -26.80 -13.20
CA PRO A 94 -1.05 -26.84 -14.45
C PRO A 94 -2.13 -27.91 -14.50
N ASP A 95 -1.87 -29.09 -13.91
CA ASP A 95 -2.77 -30.24 -13.94
C ASP A 95 -3.88 -30.12 -12.86
N PRO A 96 -5.17 -30.04 -13.25
CA PRO A 96 -6.28 -29.96 -12.30
C PRO A 96 -6.39 -31.19 -11.38
N THR A 97 -6.08 -32.39 -11.88
CA THR A 97 -6.22 -33.63 -11.12
C THR A 97 -5.13 -33.74 -10.06
N ALA A 98 -3.86 -33.51 -10.43
CA ALA A 98 -2.76 -33.43 -9.47
C ALA A 98 -3.01 -32.36 -8.39
N ARG A 99 -3.60 -31.21 -8.78
CA ARG A 99 -3.97 -30.16 -7.82
C ARG A 99 -4.99 -30.63 -6.80
N GLU A 100 -6.03 -31.33 -7.24
CA GLU A 100 -7.05 -31.86 -6.34
C GLU A 100 -6.50 -32.97 -5.44
N GLN A 101 -5.65 -33.85 -5.97
CA GLN A 101 -4.95 -34.87 -5.18
C GLN A 101 -4.06 -34.25 -4.09
N LEU A 102 -3.28 -33.21 -4.41
CA LEU A 102 -2.45 -32.51 -3.42
C LEU A 102 -3.29 -31.82 -2.33
N VAL A 103 -4.42 -31.20 -2.69
CA VAL A 103 -5.33 -30.61 -1.70
C VAL A 103 -5.86 -31.68 -0.75
N GLN A 104 -6.25 -32.85 -1.27
CA GLN A 104 -6.71 -33.96 -0.43
C GLN A 104 -5.59 -34.51 0.45
N GLN A 105 -4.39 -34.73 -0.10
CA GLN A 105 -3.22 -35.20 0.65
C GLN A 105 -2.85 -34.26 1.81
N VAL A 106 -2.90 -32.94 1.58
CA VAL A 106 -2.68 -31.94 2.63
C VAL A 106 -3.74 -32.09 3.73
N LEU A 107 -5.03 -32.11 3.37
CA LEU A 107 -6.13 -32.15 4.35
C LEU A 107 -6.25 -33.49 5.09
N SER A 108 -5.78 -34.59 4.49
CA SER A 108 -5.76 -35.92 5.11
C SER A 108 -4.49 -36.23 5.89
N SER A 109 -3.52 -35.31 5.94
CA SER A 109 -2.28 -35.52 6.68
C SER A 109 -2.53 -35.58 8.18
N ASN A 110 -1.86 -36.51 8.87
CA ASN A 110 -1.93 -36.65 10.33
C ASN A 110 -1.46 -35.40 11.09
N ARG A 111 -0.77 -34.48 10.42
CA ARG A 111 -0.35 -33.19 11.00
C ARG A 111 -1.50 -32.21 11.13
N ILE A 112 -2.56 -32.35 10.31
CA ILE A 112 -3.69 -31.42 10.26
C ILE A 112 -4.68 -31.68 11.38
N LEU A 113 -5.16 -30.59 11.98
CA LEU A 113 -6.22 -30.56 12.97
C LEU A 113 -7.37 -29.70 12.44
N GLU A 114 -8.57 -30.27 12.40
CA GLU A 114 -9.80 -29.49 12.19
C GLU A 114 -10.14 -28.70 13.46
N LEU A 115 -10.63 -27.47 13.27
CA LEU A 115 -11.01 -26.57 14.33
C LEU A 115 -12.52 -26.39 14.40
N TYR A 116 -13.04 -26.24 15.63
CA TYR A 116 -14.45 -26.15 15.95
C TYR A 116 -14.72 -24.89 16.79
N HIS A 117 -15.96 -24.40 16.70
CA HIS A 117 -16.49 -23.38 17.59
C HIS A 117 -16.77 -23.98 18.99
N ASP A 118 -17.06 -23.12 19.96
CA ASP A 118 -17.30 -23.54 21.35
C ASP A 118 -18.57 -24.39 21.50
N ASP A 119 -19.53 -24.24 20.59
CA ASP A 119 -20.75 -25.07 20.49
C ASP A 119 -20.49 -26.44 19.85
N GLY A 120 -19.27 -26.69 19.35
CA GLY A 120 -18.88 -27.91 18.67
C GLY A 120 -19.17 -27.93 17.17
N GLU A 121 -19.70 -26.84 16.58
CA GLU A 121 -19.87 -26.75 15.13
C GLU A 121 -18.52 -26.60 14.42
N SER A 122 -18.40 -27.17 13.21
CA SER A 122 -17.18 -27.04 12.40
C SER A 122 -16.97 -25.59 11.99
N SER A 123 -15.78 -25.08 12.31
CA SER A 123 -15.37 -23.73 11.90
C SER A 123 -14.90 -23.67 10.44
N LYS A 124 -14.74 -24.82 9.77
CA LYS A 124 -14.12 -25.00 8.44
C LYS A 124 -12.67 -24.54 8.35
N TYR A 125 -12.06 -24.21 9.49
CA TYR A 125 -10.63 -23.91 9.59
C TYR A 125 -9.84 -25.16 10.00
N PHE A 126 -8.62 -25.19 9.50
CA PHE A 126 -7.62 -26.19 9.81
C PHE A 126 -6.38 -25.50 10.38
N THR A 127 -5.65 -26.22 11.21
CA THR A 127 -4.30 -25.85 11.67
C THR A 127 -3.41 -27.08 11.66
N THR A 128 -2.14 -26.95 12.05
CA THR A 128 -1.28 -28.10 12.26
C THR A 128 -1.02 -28.34 13.74
N THR A 129 -0.63 -29.56 14.06
CA THR A 129 -0.28 -29.97 15.42
C THR A 129 0.92 -29.15 15.94
N GLU A 130 1.89 -28.80 15.08
CA GLU A 130 3.04 -27.99 15.47
C GLU A 130 2.64 -26.55 15.82
N VAL A 131 1.77 -25.93 15.00
CA VAL A 131 1.24 -24.59 15.28
C VAL A 131 0.45 -24.59 16.59
N ARG A 132 -0.44 -25.57 16.77
CA ARG A 132 -1.25 -25.69 18.00
C ARG A 132 -0.38 -25.88 19.24
N ASN A 133 0.64 -26.72 19.16
CA ASN A 133 1.58 -26.95 20.25
C ASN A 133 2.41 -25.71 20.60
N GLU A 134 2.88 -24.97 19.58
CA GLU A 134 3.62 -23.71 19.78
C GLU A 134 2.75 -22.68 20.52
N GLU A 135 1.52 -22.45 20.06
CA GLU A 135 0.59 -21.49 20.68
C GLU A 135 0.19 -21.89 22.09
N THR A 136 -0.11 -23.18 22.32
CA THR A 136 -0.44 -23.71 23.65
C THR A 136 0.73 -23.54 24.61
N ARG A 137 1.96 -23.75 24.13
CA ARG A 137 3.17 -23.56 24.93
C ARG A 137 3.38 -22.10 25.33
N ILE A 138 3.16 -21.15 24.43
CA ILE A 138 3.21 -19.71 24.77
C ILE A 138 2.29 -19.41 25.95
N VAL A 139 1.06 -19.92 25.91
CA VAL A 139 0.05 -19.70 26.95
C VAL A 139 0.44 -20.33 28.27
N ARG A 140 0.97 -21.57 28.26
CA ARG A 140 1.48 -22.22 29.47
C ARG A 140 2.61 -21.41 30.12
N ILE A 141 3.57 -20.93 29.32
CA ILE A 141 4.68 -20.10 29.81
C ILE A 141 4.15 -18.77 30.34
N ALA A 142 3.24 -18.12 29.60
CA ALA A 142 2.61 -16.87 29.99
C ALA A 142 1.88 -16.98 31.34
N ASN A 143 1.12 -18.06 31.57
CA ASN A 143 0.47 -18.31 32.86
C ASN A 143 1.48 -18.44 34.01
N LYS A 144 2.63 -19.06 33.76
CA LYS A 144 3.70 -19.19 34.77
C LYS A 144 4.35 -17.85 35.11
N ILE A 145 4.54 -16.97 34.11
CA ILE A 145 5.00 -15.59 34.34
C ILE A 145 3.92 -14.80 35.08
N ASN A 146 2.66 -14.95 34.69
CA ASN A 146 1.54 -14.24 35.28
C ASN A 146 1.42 -14.49 36.80
N ASN A 147 1.70 -15.72 37.24
CA ASN A 147 1.65 -16.13 38.64
C ASN A 147 2.88 -15.70 39.46
N GLN A 148 3.90 -15.10 38.85
CA GLN A 148 5.04 -14.52 39.56
C GLN A 148 4.70 -13.10 39.98
N VAL A 149 4.46 -12.91 41.28
CA VAL A 149 4.20 -11.59 41.87
C VAL A 149 5.53 -10.99 42.33
N TYR A 150 5.85 -9.79 41.87
CA TYR A 150 7.00 -9.02 42.35
C TYR A 150 6.55 -7.58 42.55
N TYR A 151 6.47 -7.15 43.81
CA TYR A 151 6.24 -5.76 44.14
C TYR A 151 6.98 -5.37 45.41
N ASN A 152 7.77 -4.30 45.29
CA ASN A 152 8.07 -3.42 46.40
C ASN A 152 7.16 -2.18 46.26
N ASP A 153 6.46 -1.81 47.33
CA ASP A 153 5.88 -0.47 47.54
C ASP A 153 4.73 0.00 46.59
N ILE A 154 3.68 -0.82 46.46
CA ILE A 154 2.49 -0.56 45.60
C ILE A 154 1.71 0.71 45.99
N TYR A 155 1.63 1.03 47.28
CA TYR A 155 0.83 2.15 47.79
C TYR A 155 1.36 3.50 47.31
N ASN A 156 2.68 3.66 47.29
CA ASN A 156 3.31 4.90 46.86
C ASN A 156 3.18 5.10 45.33
N LEU A 157 3.21 4.04 44.54
CA LEU A 157 2.98 4.12 43.09
C LEU A 157 1.54 4.55 42.76
N LYS A 158 0.56 4.15 43.57
CA LYS A 158 -0.81 4.64 43.46
C LYS A 158 -0.88 6.15 43.65
N SER A 159 -0.22 6.68 44.70
CA SER A 159 -0.17 8.13 44.95
C SER A 159 0.48 8.89 43.79
N ASP A 160 1.60 8.38 43.26
CA ASP A 160 2.29 8.98 42.11
C ASP A 160 1.38 9.06 40.88
N ILE A 161 0.59 8.02 40.61
CA ILE A 161 -0.36 7.99 39.48
C ILE A 161 -1.47 9.05 39.67
N GLU A 162 -2.01 9.19 40.88
CA GLU A 162 -3.05 10.19 41.16
C GLU A 162 -2.53 11.62 41.05
N GLY A 163 -1.27 11.85 41.43
CA GLY A 163 -0.60 13.16 41.35
C GLY A 163 -0.21 13.59 39.93
N LEU A 164 -0.38 12.75 38.90
CA LEU A 164 -0.03 13.10 37.53
C LEU A 164 -0.96 14.18 36.96
N ALA A 165 -0.41 15.38 36.74
CA ALA A 165 -1.06 16.44 35.96
C ALA A 165 -1.12 16.09 34.46
N ASN A 166 -2.14 16.60 33.76
CA ASN A 166 -2.34 16.42 32.31
C ASN A 166 -2.43 14.95 31.85
N VAL A 167 -3.10 14.12 32.65
CA VAL A 167 -3.43 12.72 32.35
C VAL A 167 -4.92 12.52 32.61
N SER A 168 -5.67 12.04 31.62
CA SER A 168 -7.11 11.82 31.80
C SER A 168 -7.39 10.60 32.69
N GLU A 169 -8.58 10.54 33.30
CA GLU A 169 -8.95 9.41 34.18
C GLU A 169 -8.85 8.05 33.49
N GLU A 170 -9.24 7.95 32.21
CA GLU A 170 -9.04 6.72 31.39
C GLU A 170 -7.55 6.31 31.30
N GLN A 171 -6.63 7.28 31.22
CA GLN A 171 -5.19 7.03 31.16
C GLN A 171 -4.63 6.69 32.54
N LYS A 172 -5.16 7.28 33.62
CA LYS A 172 -4.81 6.88 34.99
C LYS A 172 -5.30 5.47 35.29
N GLN A 173 -6.51 5.08 34.87
CA GLN A 173 -7.00 3.71 34.99
C GLN A 173 -6.12 2.73 34.23
N ALA A 174 -5.67 3.09 33.02
CA ALA A 174 -4.69 2.30 32.27
C ALA A 174 -3.36 2.14 33.03
N LEU A 175 -2.83 3.22 33.63
CA LEU A 175 -1.63 3.17 34.47
C LEU A 175 -1.82 2.28 35.69
N ARG A 176 -2.95 2.40 36.41
CA ARG A 176 -3.28 1.53 37.55
C ARG A 176 -3.28 0.06 37.11
N HIS A 177 -3.89 -0.26 35.97
CA HIS A 177 -3.93 -1.62 35.45
C HIS A 177 -2.53 -2.17 35.13
N ILE A 178 -1.66 -1.41 34.45
CA ILE A 178 -0.36 -1.92 34.00
C ILE A 178 0.77 -1.79 35.04
N LEU A 179 0.58 -1.03 36.12
CA LEU A 179 1.60 -0.82 37.16
C LEU A 179 1.22 -1.37 38.53
N LEU A 180 -0.07 -1.48 38.87
CA LEU A 180 -0.53 -1.92 40.20
C LEU A 180 -1.09 -3.35 40.19
N SER A 181 -1.27 -3.97 39.02
CA SER A 181 -1.80 -5.34 38.92
C SER A 181 -0.82 -6.37 39.47
N THR A 182 -1.29 -7.31 40.29
CA THR A 182 -0.45 -8.41 40.82
C THR A 182 0.01 -9.42 39.76
N SER A 183 -0.48 -9.30 38.53
CA SER A 183 -0.11 -10.12 37.38
C SER A 183 1.27 -9.82 36.82
N GLY A 184 2.08 -10.85 36.55
CA GLY A 184 3.36 -10.71 35.85
C GLY A 184 3.24 -10.42 34.34
N VAL A 185 2.08 -10.69 33.73
CA VAL A 185 1.75 -10.32 32.35
C VAL A 185 0.58 -9.34 32.37
N ARG A 186 0.77 -8.16 31.79
CA ARG A 186 -0.20 -7.06 31.82
C ARG A 186 -0.42 -6.55 30.40
N VAL A 187 -1.68 -6.28 30.03
CA VAL A 187 -2.01 -5.96 28.64
C VAL A 187 -2.76 -4.63 28.53
N LEU A 188 -2.26 -3.76 27.67
CA LEU A 188 -2.85 -2.48 27.32
C LEU A 188 -3.30 -2.51 25.86
N ARG A 189 -4.62 -2.57 25.65
CA ARG A 189 -5.20 -2.38 24.32
C ARG A 189 -5.52 -0.92 24.09
N GLY A 190 -5.57 -0.52 22.84
CA GLY A 190 -6.14 0.77 22.50
C GLY A 190 -6.22 1.00 21.01
N ARG A 191 -7.22 1.77 20.58
CA ARG A 191 -7.40 2.11 19.18
C ARG A 191 -6.29 3.03 18.67
N ALA A 192 -6.17 3.15 17.36
CA ALA A 192 -5.24 4.05 16.71
C ALA A 192 -5.51 5.50 17.13
N GLY A 193 -4.55 6.12 17.83
CA GLY A 193 -4.66 7.53 18.24
C GLY A 193 -5.27 7.76 19.63
N THR A 194 -5.40 6.73 20.46
CA THR A 194 -5.94 6.84 21.84
C THR A 194 -4.90 7.21 22.91
N GLY A 195 -3.64 7.42 22.51
CA GLY A 195 -2.57 7.83 23.42
C GLY A 195 -1.90 6.68 24.18
N LYS A 196 -1.95 5.44 23.70
CA LYS A 196 -1.21 4.29 24.26
C LYS A 196 0.24 4.62 24.60
N SER A 197 0.98 5.20 23.65
CA SER A 197 2.38 5.52 23.90
C SER A 197 2.58 6.63 24.93
N TYR A 198 1.59 7.50 25.16
CA TYR A 198 1.62 8.48 26.25
C TYR A 198 1.47 7.79 27.62
N VAL A 199 0.59 6.79 27.72
CA VAL A 199 0.48 5.94 28.91
C VAL A 199 1.79 5.17 29.15
N LEU A 200 2.35 4.55 28.11
CA LEU A 200 3.60 3.79 28.22
C LEU A 200 4.80 4.63 28.65
N ILE A 201 4.91 5.90 28.19
CA ILE A 201 6.02 6.74 28.64
C ILE A 201 5.86 7.18 30.10
N LYS A 202 4.63 7.42 30.56
CA LYS A 202 4.37 7.69 31.98
C LYS A 202 4.69 6.47 32.84
N ALA A 203 4.29 5.28 32.38
CA ALA A 203 4.64 4.02 33.04
C ALA A 203 6.14 3.79 33.14
N TYR A 204 6.87 4.03 32.04
CA TYR A 204 8.33 3.98 32.03
C TYR A 204 8.96 4.90 33.07
N LYS A 205 8.58 6.19 33.06
CA LYS A 205 9.12 7.18 34.01
C LYS A 205 8.85 6.80 35.46
N LEU A 206 7.63 6.38 35.78
CA LEU A 206 7.26 5.96 37.13
C LEU A 206 8.07 4.73 37.58
N ALA A 207 8.17 3.70 36.73
CA ALA A 207 8.93 2.50 37.05
C ALA A 207 10.44 2.78 37.21
N THR A 208 11.03 3.58 36.31
CA THR A 208 12.45 3.94 36.38
C THR A 208 12.77 4.82 37.60
N ASN A 209 11.89 5.76 37.97
CA ASN A 209 12.06 6.56 39.19
C ASN A 209 12.07 5.72 40.47
N ARG A 210 11.51 4.51 40.43
CA ARG A 210 11.53 3.52 41.52
C ARG A 210 12.70 2.53 41.42
N GLY A 211 13.67 2.80 40.55
CA GLY A 211 14.83 1.94 40.37
C GLY A 211 14.54 0.65 39.59
N GLN A 212 13.33 0.47 39.06
CA GLN A 212 13.02 -0.69 38.23
C GLN A 212 13.66 -0.51 36.85
N LYS A 213 14.47 -1.49 36.45
CA LYS A 213 15.03 -1.53 35.10
C LYS A 213 13.91 -1.82 34.09
N VAL A 214 13.73 -0.93 33.12
CA VAL A 214 12.70 -1.07 32.07
C VAL A 214 13.37 -1.20 30.70
N ILE A 215 13.00 -2.24 29.96
CA ILE A 215 13.48 -2.50 28.59
C ILE A 215 12.30 -2.36 27.63
N GLY A 216 12.40 -1.41 26.71
CA GLY A 216 11.40 -1.19 25.66
C GLY A 216 11.66 -2.05 24.44
N LEU A 217 10.64 -2.74 23.95
CA LEU A 217 10.67 -3.56 22.75
C LEU A 217 9.61 -3.10 21.77
N ALA A 218 9.89 -3.20 20.48
CA ALA A 218 8.90 -3.01 19.43
C ALA A 218 9.18 -3.90 18.20
N PRO A 219 8.17 -4.23 17.39
CA PRO A 219 8.33 -5.11 16.22
C PRO A 219 9.11 -4.43 15.08
N THR A 220 9.02 -3.10 14.96
CA THR A 220 9.61 -2.34 13.86
C THR A 220 10.64 -1.32 14.36
N HIS A 221 11.63 -1.01 13.52
CA HIS A 221 12.63 0.02 13.84
C HIS A 221 12.01 1.40 14.04
N LYS A 222 10.95 1.73 13.29
CA LYS A 222 10.18 2.97 13.45
C LYS A 222 9.58 3.09 14.85
N ALA A 223 8.91 2.04 15.33
CA ALA A 223 8.35 2.03 16.69
C ALA A 223 9.44 2.07 17.78
N VAL A 224 10.60 1.43 17.54
CA VAL A 224 11.78 1.58 18.43
C VAL A 224 12.25 3.03 18.51
N SER A 225 12.32 3.72 17.37
CA SER A 225 12.69 5.15 17.31
C SER A 225 11.72 6.02 18.09
N GLU A 226 10.43 5.74 17.96
CA GLU A 226 9.37 6.45 18.66
C GLU A 226 9.43 6.23 20.18
N LEU A 227 9.79 5.04 20.65
CA LEU A 227 10.06 4.79 22.07
C LEU A 227 11.31 5.55 22.54
N LYS A 228 12.40 5.53 21.76
CA LYS A 228 13.64 6.28 22.07
C LYS A 228 13.39 7.78 22.13
N SER A 229 12.67 8.36 21.17
CA SER A 229 12.36 9.79 21.15
C SER A 229 11.48 10.22 22.32
N LYS A 230 10.79 9.28 22.98
CA LYS A 230 10.00 9.52 24.19
C LYS A 230 10.82 9.43 25.48
N GLY A 231 12.06 8.96 25.42
CA GLY A 231 13.00 8.96 26.54
C GLY A 231 13.42 7.57 27.04
N TYR A 232 13.02 6.49 26.38
CA TYR A 232 13.52 5.16 26.75
C TYR A 232 15.01 5.02 26.44
N THR A 233 15.79 4.55 27.41
CA THR A 233 17.25 4.34 27.28
C THR A 233 17.60 2.98 26.66
N GLU A 234 17.02 1.90 27.18
CA GLU A 234 17.20 0.54 26.65
C GLU A 234 16.04 0.14 25.73
N VAL A 235 16.22 0.32 24.42
CA VAL A 235 15.19 -0.01 23.42
C VAL A 235 15.74 -0.82 22.26
N TYR A 236 15.03 -1.90 21.93
CA TYR A 236 15.41 -2.83 20.87
C TYR A 236 14.22 -3.26 20.03
N THR A 237 14.48 -3.74 18.81
CA THR A 237 13.44 -4.52 18.13
C THR A 237 13.30 -5.87 18.85
N VAL A 238 12.11 -6.48 18.84
CA VAL A 238 11.90 -7.79 19.49
C VAL A 238 12.93 -8.83 18.98
N LYS A 239 13.11 -8.91 17.66
CA LYS A 239 14.12 -9.81 17.07
C LYS A 239 15.55 -9.43 17.48
N GLY A 240 15.89 -8.14 17.48
CA GLY A 240 17.21 -7.66 17.85
C GLY A 240 17.55 -7.91 19.33
N PHE A 241 16.56 -7.80 20.21
CA PHE A 241 16.65 -8.15 21.62
C PHE A 241 16.92 -9.65 21.81
N LEU A 242 16.09 -10.51 21.19
CA LEU A 242 16.23 -11.96 21.32
C LEU A 242 17.58 -12.47 20.79
N TYR A 243 18.07 -11.88 19.70
CA TYR A 243 19.39 -12.21 19.14
C TYR A 243 20.54 -11.80 20.07
N ASN A 244 20.47 -10.61 20.67
CA ASN A 244 21.53 -10.07 21.54
C ASN A 244 21.35 -10.38 23.03
N ARG A 245 20.37 -11.22 23.40
CA ARG A 245 19.96 -11.46 24.79
C ARG A 245 21.11 -11.80 25.74
N LYS A 246 22.13 -12.55 25.28
CA LYS A 246 23.30 -12.93 26.10
C LYS A 246 24.13 -11.73 26.56
N LYS A 247 24.02 -10.59 25.88
CA LYS A 247 24.75 -9.34 26.19
C LYS A 247 23.92 -8.36 27.01
N ILE A 248 22.64 -8.65 27.25
CA ILE A 248 21.70 -7.73 27.89
C ILE A 248 21.42 -8.26 29.30
N PHE A 249 21.83 -7.51 30.32
CA PHE A 249 21.45 -7.83 31.70
C PHE A 249 19.98 -7.51 31.91
N MET A 250 19.14 -8.53 32.09
CA MET A 250 17.68 -8.37 32.16
C MET A 250 17.02 -9.02 33.37
N GLN A 251 17.79 -9.61 34.29
CA GLN A 251 17.24 -10.27 35.47
C GLN A 251 16.30 -9.33 36.25
N GLY A 252 15.06 -9.77 36.52
CA GLY A 252 14.07 -9.00 37.28
C GLY A 252 13.55 -7.72 36.60
N SER A 253 13.85 -7.51 35.32
CA SER A 253 13.48 -6.28 34.61
C SER A 253 12.01 -6.25 34.19
N LEU A 254 11.47 -5.05 33.95
CA LEU A 254 10.17 -4.83 33.31
C LEU A 254 10.35 -4.72 31.80
N ILE A 255 9.81 -5.67 31.06
CA ILE A 255 9.82 -5.66 29.59
C ILE A 255 8.53 -5.03 29.10
N VAL A 256 8.62 -3.98 28.30
CA VAL A 256 7.48 -3.29 27.70
C VAL A 256 7.51 -3.51 26.20
N VAL A 257 6.48 -4.13 25.61
CA VAL A 257 6.38 -4.35 24.17
C VAL A 257 5.32 -3.41 23.59
N ASP A 258 5.73 -2.41 22.83
CA ASP A 258 4.82 -1.55 22.05
C ASP A 258 4.54 -2.18 20.67
N GLU A 259 3.37 -1.88 20.08
CA GLU A 259 2.84 -2.50 18.87
C GLU A 259 2.86 -4.05 18.90
N ALA A 260 2.54 -4.61 20.07
CA ALA A 260 2.53 -6.05 20.36
C ALA A 260 1.66 -6.88 19.39
N GLY A 261 0.64 -6.28 18.77
CA GLY A 261 -0.18 -6.91 17.73
C GLY A 261 0.58 -7.32 16.46
N MET A 262 1.74 -6.70 16.18
CA MET A 262 2.57 -7.06 15.02
C MET A 262 3.66 -8.10 15.34
N VAL A 263 3.78 -8.55 16.59
CA VAL A 263 4.78 -9.55 16.97
C VAL A 263 4.31 -10.93 16.52
N GLY A 264 5.16 -11.64 15.78
CA GLY A 264 4.84 -12.98 15.27
C GLY A 264 4.90 -14.07 16.35
N THR A 265 4.18 -15.17 16.14
CA THR A 265 4.06 -16.28 17.09
C THR A 265 5.42 -16.86 17.51
N LYS A 266 6.33 -17.10 16.56
CA LYS A 266 7.70 -17.59 16.86
C LYS A 266 8.47 -16.64 17.76
N ALA A 267 8.36 -15.33 17.52
CA ALA A 267 9.02 -14.31 18.34
C ALA A 267 8.41 -14.23 19.74
N TYR A 268 7.09 -14.43 19.87
CA TYR A 268 6.44 -14.55 21.17
C TYR A 268 6.91 -15.77 21.95
N ALA A 269 7.01 -16.94 21.31
CA ALA A 269 7.51 -18.16 21.97
C ALA A 269 8.88 -17.93 22.60
N GLU A 270 9.82 -17.35 21.85
CA GLU A 270 11.15 -17.02 22.38
C GLU A 270 11.13 -15.89 23.42
N LEU A 271 10.33 -14.85 23.21
CA LEU A 271 10.19 -13.74 24.18
C LEU A 271 9.68 -14.23 25.53
N PHE A 272 8.57 -14.97 25.56
CA PHE A 272 8.00 -15.48 26.80
C PHE A 272 8.96 -16.44 27.51
N ARG A 273 9.67 -17.30 26.77
CA ARG A 273 10.72 -18.16 27.32
C ARG A 273 11.84 -17.35 28.00
N VAL A 274 12.33 -16.31 27.31
CA VAL A 274 13.41 -15.46 27.83
C VAL A 274 12.96 -14.63 29.03
N VAL A 275 11.76 -14.03 28.99
CA VAL A 275 11.16 -13.28 30.11
C VAL A 275 11.04 -14.19 31.32
N ARG A 276 10.52 -15.41 31.14
CA ARG A 276 10.36 -16.38 32.21
C ARG A 276 11.69 -16.80 32.84
N ASN A 277 12.68 -17.12 32.02
CA ASN A 277 13.98 -17.62 32.52
C ASN A 277 14.77 -16.55 33.29
N ASN A 278 14.46 -15.27 33.10
CA ASN A 278 15.09 -14.14 33.79
C ASN A 278 14.20 -13.50 34.86
N ASN A 279 13.09 -14.16 35.25
CA ASN A 279 12.10 -13.65 36.21
C ASN A 279 11.64 -12.21 35.92
N CYS A 280 11.46 -11.91 34.63
CA CYS A 280 11.03 -10.59 34.18
C CYS A 280 9.51 -10.46 34.22
N GLN A 281 9.03 -9.22 34.29
CA GLN A 281 7.62 -8.87 34.09
C GLN A 281 7.39 -8.38 32.67
N LEU A 282 6.15 -8.48 32.18
CA LEU A 282 5.81 -8.15 30.80
C LEU A 282 4.58 -7.24 30.71
N ILE A 283 4.74 -6.09 30.06
CA ILE A 283 3.64 -5.25 29.59
C ILE A 283 3.55 -5.38 28.08
N LEU A 284 2.40 -5.82 27.58
CA LEU A 284 2.10 -5.89 26.15
C LEU A 284 1.14 -4.76 25.78
N ALA A 285 1.52 -3.89 24.85
CA ALA A 285 0.69 -2.80 24.39
C ALA A 285 0.49 -2.85 22.88
N GLY A 286 -0.75 -2.72 22.42
CA GLY A 286 -1.04 -2.89 21.01
C GLY A 286 -2.49 -2.61 20.64
N ASP A 287 -2.82 -2.93 19.40
CA ASP A 287 -4.16 -2.82 18.82
C ASP A 287 -4.41 -4.07 17.98
N GLU A 288 -5.26 -4.96 18.48
CA GLU A 288 -5.57 -6.26 17.88
C GLU A 288 -6.28 -6.14 16.53
N LYS A 289 -6.94 -5.00 16.28
CA LYS A 289 -7.69 -4.76 15.04
C LYS A 289 -6.84 -4.20 13.91
N GLN A 290 -5.63 -3.70 14.21
CA GLN A 290 -4.68 -3.26 13.19
C GLN A 290 -4.07 -4.44 12.43
N LEU A 291 -3.15 -4.14 11.51
CA LEU A 291 -2.44 -5.17 10.78
C LEU A 291 -1.60 -6.02 11.74
N ALA A 292 -1.82 -7.33 11.67
CA ALA A 292 -1.02 -8.32 12.39
C ALA A 292 0.38 -8.47 11.78
N SER A 293 1.22 -9.27 12.43
CA SER A 293 2.53 -9.70 11.91
C SER A 293 2.44 -10.15 10.46
N ILE A 294 3.50 -9.94 9.67
CA ILE A 294 3.60 -10.50 8.31
C ILE A 294 3.66 -12.04 8.38
N GLU A 295 4.42 -12.56 9.35
CA GLU A 295 4.45 -13.97 9.74
C GLU A 295 3.12 -14.37 10.44
N ARG A 296 3.03 -15.60 10.96
CA ARG A 296 1.94 -16.00 11.86
C ARG A 296 1.77 -15.00 13.01
N GLY A 297 0.53 -14.58 13.27
CA GLY A 297 0.17 -13.59 14.30
C GLY A 297 -0.99 -14.07 15.17
N GLY A 298 -1.72 -13.12 15.79
CA GLY A 298 -2.95 -13.40 16.54
C GLY A 298 -2.76 -13.65 18.05
N MET A 299 -1.54 -13.95 18.49
CA MET A 299 -1.27 -14.22 19.92
C MET A 299 -1.53 -13.02 20.84
N PHE A 300 -1.37 -11.78 20.37
CA PHE A 300 -1.65 -10.59 21.20
C PHE A 300 -3.13 -10.52 21.62
N GLU A 301 -4.05 -10.76 20.68
CA GLU A 301 -5.49 -10.77 20.96
C GLU A 301 -5.83 -11.84 22.00
N MET A 302 -5.29 -13.04 21.78
CA MET A 302 -5.44 -14.20 22.64
C MET A 302 -4.93 -13.97 24.07
N LEU A 303 -3.68 -13.52 24.21
CA LEU A 303 -3.06 -13.21 25.50
C LEU A 303 -3.86 -12.17 26.27
N SER A 304 -4.37 -11.18 25.56
CA SER A 304 -5.17 -10.12 26.13
C SER A 304 -6.57 -10.56 26.57
N ASN A 305 -7.14 -11.60 25.95
CA ASN A 305 -8.39 -12.22 26.42
C ASN A 305 -8.13 -13.07 27.68
N ILE A 306 -6.99 -13.77 27.75
CA ILE A 306 -6.63 -14.61 28.91
C ILE A 306 -6.30 -13.80 30.15
N PHE A 307 -5.40 -12.82 30.04
CA PHE A 307 -4.89 -12.08 31.20
C PHE A 307 -5.73 -10.85 31.56
N GLY A 308 -6.79 -10.59 30.80
CA GLY A 308 -7.50 -9.32 30.82
C GLY A 308 -6.68 -8.19 30.23
N SER A 309 -7.34 -7.08 29.93
CA SER A 309 -6.68 -5.88 29.45
C SER A 309 -7.45 -4.63 29.81
N HIS A 310 -6.73 -3.52 29.90
CA HIS A 310 -7.36 -2.20 29.87
C HIS A 310 -7.40 -1.70 28.43
N VAL A 311 -8.55 -1.17 27.99
CA VAL A 311 -8.76 -0.69 26.62
C VAL A 311 -8.86 0.83 26.62
N LEU A 312 -7.96 1.50 25.89
CA LEU A 312 -8.09 2.92 25.58
C LEU A 312 -8.94 3.09 24.32
N VAL A 313 -10.09 3.75 24.45
CA VAL A 313 -11.09 3.90 23.38
C VAL A 313 -11.13 5.32 22.80
N ASN A 314 -10.79 6.34 23.58
CA ASN A 314 -10.96 7.74 23.15
C ASN A 314 -9.90 8.18 22.14
N ILE A 315 -10.26 8.22 20.85
CA ILE A 315 -9.37 8.65 19.76
C ILE A 315 -9.19 10.16 19.78
N ARG A 316 -7.92 10.61 19.81
CA ARG A 316 -7.55 12.05 19.84
C ARG A 316 -6.73 12.51 18.64
N ARG A 317 -6.42 11.62 17.70
CA ARG A 317 -5.54 11.92 16.54
C ARG A 317 -6.18 12.89 15.55
N GLN A 318 -7.42 12.62 15.13
CA GLN A 318 -8.09 13.44 14.13
C GLN A 318 -8.48 14.80 14.72
N SER A 319 -8.39 15.85 13.92
CA SER A 319 -8.70 17.23 14.32
C SER A 319 -10.20 17.52 14.35
N LYS A 320 -10.97 16.96 13.40
CA LYS A 320 -12.42 17.17 13.25
C LYS A 320 -13.23 16.08 13.95
N ASN A 321 -14.36 16.44 14.57
CA ASN A 321 -15.22 15.50 15.30
C ASN A 321 -15.76 14.36 14.43
N TRP A 322 -16.41 14.68 13.30
CA TRP A 322 -16.91 13.66 12.35
C TRP A 322 -15.81 12.69 11.89
N SER A 323 -14.57 13.18 11.82
CA SER A 323 -13.44 12.37 11.40
C SER A 323 -12.92 11.46 12.52
N ARG A 324 -13.10 11.84 13.79
CA ARG A 324 -12.86 10.96 14.94
C ARG A 324 -13.94 9.88 15.00
N GLU A 325 -15.20 10.24 14.78
CA GLU A 325 -16.31 9.29 14.69
C GLU A 325 -16.06 8.27 13.58
N ALA A 326 -15.71 8.71 12.36
CA ALA A 326 -15.38 7.79 11.27
C ALA A 326 -14.21 6.87 11.65
N ALA A 327 -13.15 7.39 12.26
CA ALA A 327 -12.03 6.58 12.74
C ALA A 327 -12.44 5.55 13.80
N MET A 328 -13.40 5.89 14.67
CA MET A 328 -13.98 5.01 15.67
C MET A 328 -14.84 3.92 15.04
N GLU A 329 -15.65 4.22 14.03
CA GLU A 329 -16.42 3.23 13.28
C GLU A 329 -15.50 2.20 12.61
N PHE A 330 -14.41 2.65 11.95
CA PHE A 330 -13.42 1.73 11.40
C PHE A 330 -12.68 0.95 12.49
N ALA A 331 -12.42 1.56 13.64
CA ALA A 331 -11.82 0.89 14.79
C ALA A 331 -12.74 -0.17 15.40
N GLU A 332 -14.05 0.01 15.33
CA GLU A 332 -15.04 -0.95 15.81
C GLU A 332 -15.52 -1.92 14.72
N SER A 333 -14.79 -2.00 13.60
CA SER A 333 -15.11 -2.90 12.48
C SER A 333 -16.46 -2.59 11.81
N ASN A 334 -17.06 -1.43 12.08
CA ASN A 334 -18.29 -0.96 11.46
C ASN A 334 -18.01 -0.19 10.16
N ILE A 335 -17.60 -0.95 9.14
CA ILE A 335 -17.22 -0.41 7.82
C ILE A 335 -18.36 0.38 7.17
N LEU A 336 -19.61 -0.06 7.35
CA LEU A 336 -20.77 0.60 6.75
C LEU A 336 -20.93 2.03 7.28
N SER A 337 -20.94 2.22 8.60
CA SER A 337 -21.04 3.55 9.21
C SER A 337 -19.82 4.41 8.88
N GLY A 338 -18.61 3.86 8.95
CA GLY A 338 -17.38 4.57 8.60
C GLY A 338 -17.40 5.10 7.16
N ILE A 339 -17.80 4.28 6.19
CA ILE A 339 -17.95 4.69 4.79
C ILE A 339 -19.08 5.70 4.59
N THR A 340 -20.18 5.57 5.34
CA THR A 340 -21.29 6.53 5.30
C THR A 340 -20.84 7.92 5.75
N LEU A 341 -20.09 8.01 6.85
CA LEU A 341 -19.50 9.27 7.33
C LEU A 341 -18.53 9.87 6.32
N LEU A 342 -17.66 9.05 5.70
CA LEU A 342 -16.77 9.52 4.63
C LEU A 342 -17.56 10.07 3.43
N ARG A 343 -18.69 9.45 3.06
CA ARG A 343 -19.52 9.92 1.95
C ARG A 343 -20.24 11.23 2.26
N GLN A 344 -20.84 11.35 3.44
CA GLN A 344 -21.49 12.59 3.90
C GLN A 344 -20.52 13.78 3.86
N ASN A 345 -19.24 13.53 4.16
CA ASN A 345 -18.17 14.52 4.14
C ASN A 345 -17.43 14.62 2.79
N LYS A 346 -17.96 14.04 1.70
CA LYS A 346 -17.41 14.10 0.33
C LYS A 346 -15.97 13.56 0.19
N CYS A 347 -15.58 12.62 1.05
CA CYS A 347 -14.24 12.02 1.05
C CYS A 347 -14.11 10.80 0.14
N VAL A 348 -15.20 10.24 -0.38
CA VAL A 348 -15.17 9.04 -1.24
C VAL A 348 -15.39 9.43 -2.70
N LYS A 349 -14.45 9.04 -3.57
CA LYS A 349 -14.48 9.32 -5.02
C LYS A 349 -14.49 8.01 -5.80
N PHE A 350 -15.43 7.91 -6.75
CA PHE A 350 -15.61 6.74 -7.62
C PHE A 350 -15.43 7.14 -9.08
N ASP A 351 -14.36 6.64 -9.70
CA ASP A 351 -14.12 6.82 -11.13
C ASP A 351 -14.33 5.50 -11.89
N ASN A 352 -14.36 5.54 -13.22
CA ASN A 352 -14.67 4.34 -14.00
C ASN A 352 -13.48 3.36 -14.03
N THR A 353 -12.26 3.87 -14.22
CA THR A 353 -11.05 3.05 -14.33
C THR A 353 -10.01 3.39 -13.25
N LEU A 354 -9.08 2.46 -13.01
CA LEU A 354 -7.95 2.68 -12.11
C LEU A 354 -7.14 3.93 -12.51
N GLN A 355 -6.92 4.14 -13.81
CA GLN A 355 -6.14 5.27 -14.30
C GLN A 355 -6.84 6.60 -14.00
N ASP A 356 -8.17 6.65 -14.15
CA ASP A 356 -8.95 7.84 -13.81
C ASP A 356 -8.82 8.16 -12.32
N SER A 357 -8.97 7.15 -11.44
CA SER A 357 -8.82 7.33 -10.00
C SER A 357 -7.43 7.77 -9.57
N ILE A 358 -6.38 7.17 -10.15
CA ILE A 358 -4.99 7.60 -9.90
C ILE A 358 -4.80 9.05 -10.32
N SER A 359 -5.30 9.42 -11.50
CA SER A 359 -5.10 10.76 -12.03
C SER A 359 -5.86 11.81 -11.22
N LYS A 360 -7.10 11.50 -10.80
CA LYS A 360 -7.89 12.36 -9.93
C LYS A 360 -7.27 12.50 -8.54
N LEU A 361 -6.74 11.41 -7.98
CA LEU A 361 -5.99 11.41 -6.72
C LEU A 361 -4.78 12.34 -6.80
N ILE A 362 -3.95 12.21 -7.84
CA ILE A 362 -2.76 13.03 -8.01
C ILE A 362 -3.12 14.50 -8.19
N TYR A 363 -4.18 14.80 -8.93
CA TYR A 363 -4.69 16.16 -9.06
C TYR A 363 -5.08 16.74 -7.70
N ASP A 364 -5.91 16.04 -6.92
CA ASP A 364 -6.33 16.54 -5.61
C ASP A 364 -5.15 16.60 -4.60
N TRP A 365 -4.16 15.72 -4.74
CA TRP A 365 -2.90 15.75 -3.98
C TRP A 365 -2.03 16.97 -4.32
N SER A 366 -2.08 17.42 -5.58
CA SER A 366 -1.36 18.60 -6.05
C SER A 366 -1.96 19.91 -5.54
N LEU A 367 -3.29 19.95 -5.34
CA LEU A 367 -4.01 21.09 -4.78
C LEU A 367 -3.83 21.27 -3.26
N SER A 368 -3.27 20.27 -2.58
CA SER A 368 -3.11 20.33 -1.13
C SER A 368 -2.09 21.38 -0.70
N LYS A 369 -2.50 22.21 0.27
CA LYS A 369 -1.67 23.24 0.92
C LYS A 369 -0.56 22.67 1.83
N PHE A 370 -0.60 21.38 2.14
CA PHE A 370 0.38 20.75 3.03
C PHE A 370 1.72 20.52 2.34
N LYS A 371 2.80 20.59 3.13
CA LYS A 371 4.16 20.31 2.62
C LYS A 371 4.28 18.84 2.23
N LEU A 372 5.26 18.52 1.36
CA LEU A 372 5.44 17.15 0.87
C LEU A 372 5.59 16.10 1.98
N HIS A 373 6.22 16.44 3.11
CA HIS A 373 6.39 15.52 4.24
C HIS A 373 5.14 15.34 5.10
N GLU A 374 4.13 16.19 4.93
CA GLU A 374 2.86 16.13 5.65
C GLU A 374 1.77 15.38 4.85
N LYS A 375 2.11 14.95 3.62
CA LYS A 375 1.23 14.25 2.69
C LYS A 375 1.69 12.80 2.48
N LEU A 376 0.75 11.86 2.37
CA LEU A 376 1.06 10.49 1.96
C LEU A 376 -0.07 9.84 1.18
N VAL A 377 0.28 9.16 0.09
CA VAL A 377 -0.64 8.25 -0.59
C VAL A 377 -0.48 6.83 -0.04
N ILE A 378 -1.59 6.19 0.36
CA ILE A 378 -1.61 4.84 0.91
C ILE A 378 -2.36 3.91 -0.03
N THR A 379 -1.78 2.74 -0.30
CA THR A 379 -2.48 1.64 -0.99
C THR A 379 -1.98 0.29 -0.49
N VAL A 380 -2.53 -0.81 -0.98
CA VAL A 380 -2.20 -2.16 -0.49
C VAL A 380 -1.04 -2.78 -1.28
N ARG A 381 -1.06 -2.70 -2.62
CA ARG A 381 -0.08 -3.41 -3.46
C ARG A 381 1.14 -2.55 -3.77
N ASN A 382 2.33 -3.16 -3.72
CA ASN A 382 3.58 -2.53 -4.13
C ASN A 382 3.54 -2.03 -5.60
N LYS A 383 2.89 -2.76 -6.52
CA LYS A 383 2.74 -2.33 -7.91
C LYS A 383 2.01 -0.98 -8.02
N ASP A 384 0.96 -0.79 -7.23
CA ASP A 384 0.19 0.46 -7.23
C ASP A 384 1.01 1.59 -6.59
N VAL A 385 1.79 1.29 -5.54
CA VAL A 385 2.74 2.23 -4.93
C VAL A 385 3.78 2.72 -5.93
N ASP A 386 4.40 1.82 -6.71
CA ASP A 386 5.43 2.18 -7.69
C ASP A 386 4.85 3.08 -8.80
N ILE A 387 3.61 2.81 -9.26
CA ILE A 387 2.88 3.66 -10.23
C ILE A 387 2.60 5.04 -9.65
N LEU A 388 2.07 5.11 -8.42
CA LEU A 388 1.74 6.37 -7.76
C LEU A 388 2.99 7.23 -7.52
N ASN A 389 4.07 6.63 -7.02
CA ASN A 389 5.34 7.32 -6.81
C ASN A 389 5.88 7.92 -8.12
N SER A 390 5.90 7.13 -9.19
CA SER A 390 6.38 7.59 -10.50
C SER A 390 5.50 8.74 -11.03
N SER A 391 4.18 8.62 -10.89
CA SER A 391 3.23 9.61 -11.40
C SER A 391 3.27 10.93 -10.62
N ILE A 392 3.41 10.88 -9.29
CA ILE A 392 3.58 12.07 -8.46
C ILE A 392 4.91 12.76 -8.78
N ARG A 393 5.99 11.98 -8.91
CA ARG A 393 7.30 12.54 -9.27
C ARG A 393 7.27 13.22 -10.63
N SER A 394 6.64 12.62 -11.63
CA SER A 394 6.48 13.23 -12.95
C SER A 394 5.69 14.53 -12.89
N LEU A 395 4.62 14.60 -12.08
CA LEU A 395 3.92 15.86 -11.80
C LEU A 395 4.85 16.92 -11.20
N LEU A 396 5.66 16.55 -10.21
CA LEU A 396 6.58 17.48 -9.54
C LEU A 396 7.73 17.95 -10.45
N LYS A 397 8.17 17.13 -11.40
CA LYS A 397 9.12 17.56 -12.44
C LYS A 397 8.45 18.53 -13.41
N ALA A 398 7.24 18.18 -13.84
CA ALA A 398 6.50 18.96 -14.82
C ALA A 398 6.22 20.37 -14.26
N ASN A 399 5.68 20.50 -13.05
CA ASN A 399 5.35 21.80 -12.46
C ASN A 399 6.56 22.60 -11.94
N GLY A 400 7.79 22.15 -12.22
CA GLY A 400 9.02 22.81 -11.79
C GLY A 400 9.31 22.72 -10.29
N THR A 401 8.62 21.87 -9.52
CA THR A 401 8.96 21.66 -8.09
C THR A 401 10.26 20.85 -7.94
N LEU A 402 10.49 19.89 -8.85
CA LEU A 402 11.74 19.13 -8.94
C LEU A 402 12.51 19.60 -10.17
N GLN A 403 13.68 20.19 -9.93
CA GLN A 403 14.58 20.69 -10.96
C GLN A 403 16.02 20.25 -10.69
N GLY A 404 16.86 20.36 -11.71
CA GLY A 404 18.29 20.10 -11.59
C GLY A 404 18.71 18.72 -12.10
N THR A 405 19.84 18.22 -11.55
CA THR A 405 20.51 17.03 -12.07
C THR A 405 19.81 15.75 -11.59
N GLU A 406 19.59 14.82 -12.51
CA GLU A 406 19.00 13.51 -12.23
C GLU A 406 20.06 12.42 -12.23
N TYR A 407 19.99 11.51 -11.26
CA TYR A 407 20.83 10.33 -11.18
C TYR A 407 19.97 9.07 -11.24
N ARG A 408 20.30 8.18 -12.17
CA ARG A 408 19.64 6.90 -12.36
C ARG A 408 20.35 5.83 -11.56
N ARG A 409 19.59 5.15 -10.72
CA ARG A 409 20.00 4.00 -9.93
C ARG A 409 19.39 2.73 -10.51
N SER A 410 20.23 1.73 -10.78
CA SER A 410 19.84 0.44 -11.33
C SER A 410 20.13 -0.69 -10.34
N ILE A 411 19.11 -1.41 -9.88
CA ILE A 411 19.25 -2.55 -8.96
C ILE A 411 18.31 -3.69 -9.38
N ALA A 412 18.81 -4.92 -9.49
CA ALA A 412 18.01 -6.10 -9.88
C ALA A 412 17.15 -5.88 -11.14
N GLY A 413 17.69 -5.21 -12.16
CA GLY A 413 16.98 -4.87 -13.40
C GLY A 413 15.97 -3.71 -13.30
N ARG A 414 15.70 -3.18 -12.11
CA ARG A 414 14.86 -2.00 -11.90
C ARG A 414 15.69 -0.73 -12.01
N LYS A 415 15.20 0.23 -12.80
CA LYS A 415 15.82 1.55 -13.00
C LYS A 415 14.92 2.61 -12.37
N GLU A 416 15.45 3.34 -11.40
CA GLU A 416 14.77 4.43 -10.71
C GLU A 416 15.65 5.67 -10.74
N SER A 417 15.05 6.83 -10.96
CA SER A 417 15.78 8.09 -11.08
C SER A 417 15.49 9.00 -9.90
N TYR A 418 16.52 9.69 -9.40
CA TYR A 418 16.45 10.52 -8.21
C TYR A 418 17.02 11.92 -8.48
N MET A 419 16.42 12.93 -7.87
CA MET A 419 16.79 14.35 -7.93
C MET A 419 16.79 14.96 -6.53
N ALA A 420 17.46 16.10 -6.35
CA ALA A 420 17.26 16.90 -5.15
C ALA A 420 15.79 17.33 -5.04
N GLY A 421 15.25 17.31 -3.82
CA GLY A 421 13.83 17.49 -3.52
C GLY A 421 13.00 16.20 -3.51
N ASP A 422 13.53 15.07 -4.02
CA ASP A 422 12.76 13.82 -4.06
C ASP A 422 12.46 13.29 -2.66
N ARG A 423 11.21 12.89 -2.43
CA ARG A 423 10.84 12.16 -1.21
C ARG A 423 11.19 10.68 -1.35
N ILE A 424 11.87 10.14 -0.36
CA ILE A 424 12.32 8.74 -0.31
C ILE A 424 11.88 8.05 0.98
N VAL A 425 11.92 6.73 0.97
CA VAL A 425 11.76 5.87 2.14
C VAL A 425 12.86 4.81 2.16
N PHE A 426 13.57 4.70 3.27
CA PHE A 426 14.60 3.69 3.47
C PHE A 426 13.96 2.31 3.63
N GLN A 427 14.57 1.28 3.02
CA GLN A 427 14.06 -0.10 3.02
C GLN A 427 14.78 -1.01 4.01
N LYS A 428 15.94 -0.56 4.49
CA LYS A 428 16.79 -1.28 5.46
C LYS A 428 17.32 -0.28 6.48
N SER A 429 17.56 -0.79 7.68
CA SER A 429 18.24 -0.02 8.72
C SER A 429 19.75 -0.14 8.55
N ASP A 430 20.47 0.93 8.86
CA ASP A 430 21.93 0.98 8.90
C ASP A 430 22.33 1.61 10.24
N LYS A 431 23.16 0.92 11.03
CA LYS A 431 23.51 1.38 12.38
C LYS A 431 24.49 2.54 12.36
N ASP A 432 25.45 2.52 11.44
CA ASP A 432 26.54 3.49 11.39
C ASP A 432 26.03 4.83 10.88
N LEU A 433 25.18 4.78 9.85
CA LEU A 433 24.48 5.96 9.34
C LEU A 433 23.25 6.33 10.19
N GLN A 434 22.92 5.46 11.17
CA GLN A 434 21.74 5.59 12.02
C GLN A 434 20.46 5.82 11.17
N ILE A 435 20.32 5.05 10.09
CA ILE A 435 19.17 5.00 9.19
C ILE A 435 18.23 3.90 9.67
N GLN A 436 16.92 4.11 9.56
CA GLN A 436 15.94 3.10 9.93
C GLN A 436 15.08 2.63 8.76
N ASN A 437 14.76 1.34 8.74
CA ASN A 437 13.79 0.81 7.80
C ASN A 437 12.42 1.51 7.96
N SER A 438 11.86 1.93 6.82
CA SER A 438 10.58 2.64 6.68
C SER A 438 10.58 4.06 7.26
N GLU A 439 11.76 4.63 7.48
CA GLU A 439 11.94 6.06 7.72
C GLU A 439 11.85 6.84 6.42
N PHE A 440 11.06 7.93 6.44
CA PHE A 440 10.89 8.83 5.32
C PHE A 440 11.88 9.98 5.41
N ALA A 441 12.37 10.40 4.24
CA ALA A 441 13.30 11.51 4.12
C ALA A 441 13.10 12.25 2.79
N THR A 442 13.64 13.45 2.69
CA THR A 442 13.71 14.23 1.46
C THR A 442 15.16 14.40 1.06
N LEU A 443 15.50 14.06 -0.18
CA LEU A 443 16.83 14.27 -0.73
C LEU A 443 17.12 15.76 -0.83
N THR A 444 18.20 16.22 -0.20
CA THR A 444 18.67 17.61 -0.29
C THR A 444 19.74 17.76 -1.36
N SER A 445 20.54 16.72 -1.58
CA SER A 445 21.57 16.67 -2.62
C SER A 445 21.67 15.27 -3.22
N VAL A 446 21.95 15.20 -4.51
CA VAL A 446 22.18 13.95 -5.24
C VAL A 446 23.41 14.07 -6.12
N ASN A 447 24.33 13.12 -6.00
CA ASN A 447 25.45 12.95 -6.92
C ASN A 447 25.72 11.45 -7.21
N LYS A 448 26.70 11.13 -8.05
CA LYS A 448 26.97 9.74 -8.47
C LYS A 448 27.31 8.82 -7.30
N ASN A 449 28.04 9.33 -6.32
CA ASN A 449 28.67 8.54 -5.26
C ASN A 449 28.01 8.76 -3.88
N GLU A 450 27.25 9.84 -3.73
CA GLU A 450 26.74 10.30 -2.45
C GLU A 450 25.40 11.02 -2.62
N PHE A 451 24.42 10.58 -1.84
CA PHE A 451 23.13 11.24 -1.67
C PHE A 451 23.05 11.78 -0.25
N VAL A 452 22.51 13.00 -0.10
CA VAL A 452 22.21 13.59 1.21
C VAL A 452 20.70 13.68 1.34
N ALA A 453 20.16 13.15 2.44
CA ALA A 453 18.73 13.18 2.75
C ALA A 453 18.49 13.77 4.14
N LYS A 454 17.44 14.57 4.27
CA LYS A 454 16.92 15.06 5.54
C LYS A 454 15.70 14.24 5.94
N THR A 455 15.77 13.54 7.07
CA THR A 455 14.65 12.74 7.60
C THR A 455 13.55 13.66 8.12
N ASP A 456 12.32 13.15 8.24
CA ASP A 456 11.19 13.92 8.78
C ASP A 456 11.41 14.36 10.24
N ALA A 457 12.33 13.69 10.97
CA ALA A 457 12.78 14.09 12.30
C ALA A 457 13.81 15.24 12.28
N GLY A 458 14.19 15.72 11.10
CA GLY A 458 15.13 16.83 10.91
C GLY A 458 16.60 16.43 10.82
N LYS A 459 16.92 15.13 10.93
CA LYS A 459 18.28 14.62 10.85
C LYS A 459 18.77 14.57 9.40
N GLU A 460 19.99 15.03 9.15
CA GLU A 460 20.66 14.84 7.86
C GLU A 460 21.48 13.55 7.83
N VAL A 461 21.41 12.84 6.71
CA VAL A 461 22.07 11.57 6.48
C VAL A 461 22.71 11.62 5.10
N SER A 462 24.03 11.49 5.06
CA SER A 462 24.76 11.25 3.83
C SER A 462 25.00 9.75 3.63
N PHE A 463 24.81 9.24 2.41
CA PHE A 463 24.98 7.83 2.11
C PHE A 463 25.32 7.54 0.65
N ASP A 464 26.00 6.41 0.43
CA ASP A 464 26.30 5.89 -0.90
C ASP A 464 25.04 5.22 -1.50
N PRO A 465 24.46 5.75 -2.60
CA PRO A 465 23.26 5.21 -3.20
C PRO A 465 23.44 3.79 -3.76
N SER A 466 24.68 3.34 -4.00
CA SER A 466 24.96 1.97 -4.46
C SER A 466 24.81 0.91 -3.35
N LYS A 467 25.01 1.31 -2.09
CA LYS A 467 25.03 0.43 -0.91
C LYS A 467 23.72 0.44 -0.14
N ILE A 468 23.08 1.61 -0.02
CA ILE A 468 21.85 1.75 0.77
C ILE A 468 20.61 1.43 -0.06
N GLN A 469 19.67 0.68 0.54
CA GLN A 469 18.38 0.37 -0.07
C GLN A 469 17.32 1.39 0.30
N PHE A 470 16.81 2.11 -0.70
CA PHE A 470 15.73 3.09 -0.58
C PHE A 470 14.85 3.06 -1.84
N LYS A 471 13.67 3.69 -1.76
CA LYS A 471 12.73 3.91 -2.86
C LYS A 471 12.10 5.30 -2.75
N HIS A 472 11.36 5.75 -3.76
CA HIS A 472 10.47 6.91 -3.62
C HIS A 472 9.43 6.72 -2.50
N GLY A 473 9.09 7.84 -1.84
CA GLY A 473 8.27 7.88 -0.61
C GLY A 473 7.07 8.82 -0.68
N TYR A 474 6.55 9.15 -1.87
CA TYR A 474 5.30 9.91 -2.03
C TYR A 474 4.07 9.04 -1.74
N ALA A 475 4.17 7.76 -2.09
CA ALA A 475 3.20 6.71 -1.83
C ALA A 475 3.85 5.56 -1.07
N SER A 476 3.07 4.87 -0.25
CA SER A 476 3.51 3.73 0.56
C SER A 476 2.45 2.66 0.68
N THR A 477 2.87 1.45 1.01
CA THR A 477 1.93 0.39 1.40
C THR A 477 1.34 0.69 2.78
N VAL A 478 0.12 0.21 3.01
CA VAL A 478 -0.60 0.34 4.28
C VAL A 478 0.22 -0.20 5.47
N TYR A 479 0.94 -1.31 5.29
CA TYR A 479 1.82 -1.89 6.32
C TYR A 479 2.93 -0.94 6.75
N LYS A 480 3.57 -0.25 5.81
CA LYS A 480 4.64 0.72 6.11
C LYS A 480 4.10 2.02 6.70
N ALA A 481 2.85 2.35 6.41
CA ALA A 481 2.17 3.51 6.99
C ALA A 481 1.64 3.25 8.41
N GLN A 482 1.69 2.01 8.92
CA GLN A 482 1.29 1.69 10.29
C GLN A 482 2.11 2.52 11.31
N GLY A 483 1.45 2.92 12.39
CA GLY A 483 2.00 3.86 13.37
C GLY A 483 2.18 5.31 12.88
N ALA A 484 2.07 5.61 11.58
CA ALA A 484 2.21 6.99 11.10
C ALA A 484 1.02 7.87 11.51
N SER A 485 1.31 9.14 11.80
CA SER A 485 0.29 10.20 11.92
C SER A 485 0.65 11.29 10.91
N ILE A 486 -0.22 11.49 9.92
CA ILE A 486 0.07 12.29 8.72
C ILE A 486 -1.05 13.32 8.56
N LYS A 487 -0.74 14.57 8.20
CA LYS A 487 -1.79 15.60 8.14
C LYS A 487 -2.79 15.31 7.03
N ASP A 488 -2.31 14.87 5.88
CA ASP A 488 -3.12 14.72 4.67
C ASP A 488 -2.88 13.37 3.97
N VAL A 489 -3.92 12.54 3.93
CA VAL A 489 -3.84 11.14 3.48
C VAL A 489 -4.78 10.89 2.31
N TYR A 490 -4.23 10.25 1.28
CA TYR A 490 -4.95 9.83 0.09
C TYR A 490 -4.90 8.31 -0.02
N VAL A 491 -6.05 7.64 0.06
CA VAL A 491 -6.13 6.17 0.01
C VAL A 491 -6.60 5.75 -1.38
N LEU A 492 -5.78 4.97 -2.10
CA LEU A 492 -6.18 4.33 -3.35
C LEU A 492 -6.61 2.88 -3.08
N HIS A 493 -7.91 2.62 -3.26
CA HIS A 493 -8.48 1.28 -3.20
C HIS A 493 -8.65 0.68 -4.60
N ASN A 494 -8.17 -0.56 -4.78
CA ASN A 494 -8.19 -1.25 -6.07
C ASN A 494 -8.58 -2.74 -5.92
N GLY A 495 -9.68 -2.99 -5.22
CA GLY A 495 -10.34 -4.31 -5.10
C GLY A 495 -9.75 -5.26 -4.04
N ILE A 496 -8.56 -4.96 -3.53
CA ILE A 496 -7.86 -5.77 -2.52
C ILE A 496 -7.69 -4.96 -1.24
N SER A 497 -8.39 -5.40 -0.21
CA SER A 497 -8.37 -4.88 1.15
C SER A 497 -8.97 -5.94 2.08
N ASN A 498 -8.84 -5.71 3.36
CA ASN A 498 -9.52 -6.43 4.44
C ASN A 498 -9.76 -5.45 5.60
N ILE A 499 -10.41 -5.93 6.66
CA ILE A 499 -10.86 -5.07 7.75
C ILE A 499 -9.71 -4.33 8.44
N SER A 500 -8.59 -5.02 8.68
CA SER A 500 -7.40 -4.43 9.31
C SER A 500 -6.69 -3.42 8.41
N SER A 501 -6.52 -3.70 7.12
CA SER A 501 -5.90 -2.75 6.17
C SER A 501 -6.78 -1.52 5.95
N SER A 502 -8.09 -1.70 5.90
CA SER A 502 -9.06 -0.61 5.83
C SER A 502 -8.98 0.26 7.08
N TYR A 503 -8.98 -0.35 8.26
CA TYR A 503 -8.83 0.37 9.52
C TYR A 503 -7.53 1.17 9.57
N VAL A 504 -6.39 0.55 9.25
CA VAL A 504 -5.11 1.27 9.26
C VAL A 504 -5.13 2.42 8.26
N ALA A 505 -5.51 2.19 7.00
CA ALA A 505 -5.50 3.21 5.95
C ALA A 505 -6.40 4.41 6.28
N MET A 506 -7.60 4.18 6.83
CA MET A 506 -8.58 5.24 7.13
C MET A 506 -8.33 5.97 8.45
N THR A 507 -7.28 5.62 9.20
CA THR A 507 -7.00 6.22 10.52
C THR A 507 -5.61 6.84 10.67
N ARG A 508 -4.80 6.88 9.59
CA ARG A 508 -3.47 7.51 9.64
C ARG A 508 -3.51 9.04 9.61
N HIS A 509 -4.62 9.64 9.19
CA HIS A 509 -4.72 11.09 9.00
C HIS A 509 -4.94 11.86 10.31
N ILE A 510 -4.50 13.12 10.34
CA ILE A 510 -4.77 14.10 11.39
C ILE A 510 -5.83 15.11 10.91
N GLU A 511 -5.72 15.60 9.67
CA GLU A 511 -6.62 16.65 9.16
C GLU A 511 -7.50 16.16 8.01
N ASN A 512 -6.90 15.61 6.97
CA ASN A 512 -7.59 15.30 5.72
C ASN A 512 -7.43 13.83 5.33
N LEU A 513 -8.55 13.23 4.91
CA LEU A 513 -8.61 11.88 4.35
C LEU A 513 -9.45 11.91 3.08
N GLN A 514 -8.94 11.29 2.02
CA GLN A 514 -9.65 11.08 0.76
C GLN A 514 -9.48 9.64 0.29
N LEU A 515 -10.59 8.98 -0.07
CA LEU A 515 -10.63 7.60 -0.56
C LEU A 515 -11.02 7.58 -2.04
N TYR A 516 -10.16 6.99 -2.86
CA TYR A 516 -10.32 6.84 -4.30
C TYR A 516 -10.58 5.38 -4.64
N CYS A 517 -11.65 5.14 -5.40
CA CYS A 517 -12.09 3.82 -5.83
C CYS A 517 -12.38 3.85 -7.34
N ASN A 518 -12.23 2.70 -8.00
CA ASN A 518 -12.57 2.56 -9.41
C ASN A 518 -13.65 1.49 -9.62
N LYS A 519 -14.64 1.79 -10.47
CA LYS A 519 -15.79 0.91 -10.75
C LYS A 519 -15.40 -0.43 -11.36
N LYS A 520 -14.27 -0.49 -12.09
CA LYS A 520 -13.77 -1.73 -12.68
C LYS A 520 -13.35 -2.76 -11.62
N ALA A 521 -12.75 -2.33 -10.51
CA ALA A 521 -12.37 -3.20 -9.39
C ALA A 521 -13.42 -3.24 -8.27
N THR A 522 -14.23 -2.19 -8.15
CA THR A 522 -15.18 -1.98 -7.06
C THR A 522 -16.47 -1.41 -7.65
N ALA A 523 -17.37 -2.30 -8.10
CA ALA A 523 -18.52 -1.93 -8.92
C ALA A 523 -19.49 -0.94 -8.25
N SER A 524 -19.61 -1.01 -6.92
CA SER A 524 -20.56 -0.21 -6.15
C SER A 524 -20.05 0.05 -4.73
N ILE A 525 -20.79 0.87 -3.98
CA ILE A 525 -20.50 1.10 -2.56
C ILE A 525 -20.64 -0.17 -1.73
N ASN A 526 -21.60 -1.04 -2.05
CA ASN A 526 -21.77 -2.33 -1.38
C ASN A 526 -20.58 -3.24 -1.69
N SER A 527 -20.06 -3.21 -2.92
CA SER A 527 -18.83 -3.91 -3.27
C SER A 527 -17.63 -3.39 -2.48
N LEU A 528 -17.53 -2.06 -2.29
CA LEU A 528 -16.49 -1.45 -1.46
C LEU A 528 -16.58 -1.94 -0.01
N ILE A 529 -17.76 -1.84 0.60
CA ILE A 529 -17.99 -2.27 1.98
C ILE A 529 -17.63 -3.75 2.12
N ASN A 530 -18.11 -4.62 1.23
CA ASN A 530 -17.77 -6.05 1.27
C ASN A 530 -16.27 -6.32 1.11
N GLN A 531 -15.56 -5.55 0.27
CA GLN A 531 -14.12 -5.66 0.10
C GLN A 531 -13.34 -5.18 1.33
N LEU A 532 -13.78 -4.10 1.97
CA LEU A 532 -13.16 -3.54 3.18
C LEU A 532 -13.49 -4.39 4.42
N SER A 533 -14.66 -5.03 4.47
CA SER A 533 -15.10 -5.89 5.59
C SER A 533 -14.56 -7.31 5.53
N ARG A 534 -13.77 -7.68 4.51
CA ARG A 534 -13.18 -9.03 4.44
C ARG A 534 -12.41 -9.32 5.73
N PRO A 535 -12.62 -10.49 6.37
CA PRO A 535 -11.91 -10.84 7.58
C PRO A 535 -10.40 -10.92 7.33
N ASN A 536 -9.64 -10.75 8.40
CA ASN A 536 -8.19 -10.94 8.38
C ASN A 536 -7.87 -12.25 9.10
N ASP A 537 -7.63 -13.32 8.35
CA ASP A 537 -7.46 -14.69 8.87
C ASP A 537 -6.08 -14.91 9.54
N LYS A 538 -5.69 -14.02 10.45
CA LYS A 538 -4.44 -14.09 11.21
C LYS A 538 -4.66 -14.35 12.70
N SER A 539 -5.84 -14.86 13.07
CA SER A 539 -6.15 -15.32 14.42
C SER A 539 -5.31 -16.53 14.79
N ALA A 540 -4.97 -16.64 16.08
CA ALA A 540 -4.28 -17.82 16.62
C ALA A 540 -5.23 -19.03 16.57
N SER A 541 -4.70 -20.23 16.35
CA SER A 541 -5.51 -21.45 16.31
C SER A 541 -6.25 -21.70 17.63
N ILE A 542 -5.63 -21.34 18.76
CA ILE A 542 -6.15 -21.51 20.11
C ILE A 542 -7.41 -20.71 20.44
N THR A 543 -7.84 -19.79 19.56
CA THR A 543 -9.16 -19.17 19.68
C THR A 543 -10.30 -20.13 19.31
N LEU A 544 -10.00 -21.25 18.66
CA LEU A 544 -10.93 -22.31 18.31
C LEU A 544 -10.55 -23.62 19.03
N LYS A 545 -11.51 -24.52 19.16
CA LYS A 545 -11.36 -25.82 19.82
C LYS A 545 -10.88 -26.87 18.83
N THR A 546 -10.10 -27.83 19.29
CA THR A 546 -9.87 -29.10 18.58
C THR A 546 -10.89 -30.15 19.03
N ALA A 547 -11.07 -31.23 18.28
CA ALA A 547 -11.93 -32.35 18.68
C ALA A 547 -11.58 -32.85 20.10
N HIS A 548 -10.28 -32.97 20.39
CA HIS A 548 -9.78 -33.38 21.69
C HIS A 548 -10.05 -32.34 22.82
N ASP A 549 -10.13 -31.05 22.51
CA ASP A 549 -10.53 -30.03 23.51
C ASP A 549 -12.01 -30.15 23.88
N LEU A 550 -12.88 -30.43 22.90
CA LEU A 550 -14.31 -30.68 23.13
C LEU A 550 -14.53 -31.97 23.93
N GLU A 551 -13.77 -33.03 23.66
CA GLU A 551 -13.82 -34.28 24.44
C GLU A 551 -13.39 -34.07 25.90
N LYS A 552 -12.35 -33.26 26.14
CA LYS A 552 -11.91 -32.91 27.51
C LYS A 552 -12.95 -32.15 28.32
N GLU A 553 -13.72 -31.27 27.69
CA GLU A 553 -14.78 -30.53 28.37
C GLU A 553 -16.00 -31.41 28.65
N ARG A 554 -16.36 -32.31 27.71
CA ARG A 554 -17.39 -33.32 27.94
C ARG A 554 -17.03 -34.26 29.10
N THR A 555 -15.79 -34.73 29.15
CA THR A 555 -15.29 -35.65 30.21
C THR A 555 -15.08 -34.98 31.57
N LYS A 556 -14.81 -33.67 31.64
CA LYS A 556 -14.79 -32.91 32.91
C LYS A 556 -16.15 -32.89 33.63
N THR A 557 -17.24 -33.13 32.89
CA THR A 557 -18.61 -33.09 33.40
C THR A 557 -19.04 -34.46 33.97
N THR A 558 -18.22 -35.52 33.82
CA THR A 558 -18.54 -36.89 34.25
C THR A 558 -17.45 -37.47 35.18
N VAL A 559 -17.50 -37.05 36.45
CA VAL A 559 -17.20 -37.78 37.72
C VAL A 559 -15.95 -38.71 37.89
N PHE A 560 -15.22 -38.47 39.00
CA PHE A 560 -14.27 -39.30 39.82
C PHE A 560 -12.94 -39.86 39.23
N SER A 561 -11.83 -39.12 39.46
CA SER A 561 -10.52 -39.67 39.92
C SER A 561 -9.56 -38.54 40.39
N LYS A 562 -9.87 -37.87 41.50
CA LYS A 562 -9.19 -36.64 41.95
C LYS A 562 -7.73 -36.77 42.42
N VAL A 563 -7.22 -37.98 42.69
CA VAL A 563 -5.87 -38.19 43.27
C VAL A 563 -4.86 -38.65 42.21
N PHE A 564 -5.16 -39.71 41.44
CA PHE A 564 -4.28 -40.18 40.37
C PHE A 564 -4.12 -39.17 39.22
N SER A 565 -5.21 -38.49 38.82
CA SER A 565 -5.13 -37.40 37.83
C SER A 565 -4.30 -36.21 38.33
N LYS A 566 -4.23 -35.96 39.64
CA LYS A 566 -3.47 -34.84 40.21
C LYS A 566 -1.97 -35.13 40.17
N VAL A 567 -1.57 -36.36 40.47
CA VAL A 567 -0.18 -36.83 40.36
C VAL A 567 0.26 -36.90 38.90
N GLU A 568 -0.56 -37.47 38.01
CA GLU A 568 -0.26 -37.52 36.58
C GLU A 568 -0.23 -36.12 35.95
N ASN A 569 -1.16 -35.23 36.30
CA ASN A 569 -1.13 -33.84 35.86
C ASN A 569 0.05 -33.07 36.45
N TRP A 570 0.49 -33.41 37.67
CA TRP A 570 1.69 -32.84 38.29
C TRP A 570 2.97 -33.33 37.60
N PHE A 571 3.12 -34.62 37.31
CA PHE A 571 4.23 -35.16 36.51
C PHE A 571 4.23 -34.59 35.09
N LYS A 572 3.08 -34.53 34.42
CA LYS A 572 2.94 -33.84 33.12
C LYS A 572 3.29 -32.37 33.24
N SER A 573 2.91 -31.69 34.33
CA SER A 573 3.27 -30.30 34.57
C SER A 573 4.78 -30.11 34.75
N ILE A 574 5.46 -31.01 35.46
CA ILE A 574 6.92 -31.01 35.64
C ILE A 574 7.64 -31.29 34.33
N ILE A 575 7.25 -32.34 33.60
CA ILE A 575 7.84 -32.69 32.29
C ILE A 575 7.63 -31.53 31.32
N ASN A 576 6.42 -30.97 31.28
CA ASN A 576 6.14 -29.76 30.49
C ASN A 576 6.97 -28.58 30.99
N ASP A 577 7.24 -28.43 32.29
CA ASP A 577 8.05 -27.32 32.80
C ASP A 577 9.52 -27.42 32.38
N ILE A 578 10.08 -28.63 32.46
CA ILE A 578 11.44 -28.92 32.03
C ILE A 578 11.55 -28.68 30.53
N ASN A 579 10.64 -29.26 29.74
CA ASN A 579 10.59 -29.06 28.28
C ASN A 579 10.36 -27.60 27.90
N ASP A 580 9.51 -26.87 28.62
CA ASP A 580 9.25 -25.46 28.37
C ASP A 580 10.51 -24.60 28.59
N ARG A 581 11.34 -24.93 29.60
CA ARG A 581 12.60 -24.22 29.90
C ARG A 581 13.73 -24.61 28.94
N SER A 582 13.83 -25.89 28.58
CA SER A 582 14.94 -26.45 27.80
C SER A 582 14.76 -26.29 26.29
N HIS A 583 13.53 -26.28 25.78
CA HIS A 583 13.35 -26.21 24.33
C HIS A 583 13.75 -24.82 23.81
N VAL A 584 14.84 -24.83 23.05
CA VAL A 584 15.36 -23.70 22.28
C VAL A 584 14.90 -23.88 20.84
N ASN A 585 14.25 -22.86 20.27
CA ASN A 585 14.00 -22.86 18.84
C ASN A 585 15.30 -22.46 18.10
N GLU A 586 16.22 -23.40 17.90
CA GLU A 586 17.52 -23.11 17.27
C GLU A 586 17.35 -22.51 15.86
N GLU A 587 16.37 -23.01 15.09
CA GLU A 587 15.97 -22.47 13.79
C GLU A 587 15.61 -20.98 13.83
N TYR A 588 15.06 -20.48 14.95
CA TYR A 588 14.74 -19.06 15.10
C TYR A 588 15.97 -18.16 14.98
N TYR A 589 17.14 -18.66 15.37
CA TYR A 589 18.41 -17.90 15.36
C TYR A 589 19.23 -18.11 14.08
N HIS A 590 18.83 -19.05 13.22
CA HIS A 590 19.46 -19.27 11.93
C HIS A 590 18.92 -18.28 10.89
N PHE A 591 19.69 -17.23 10.63
CA PHE A 591 19.38 -16.25 9.59
C PHE A 591 20.28 -16.44 8.37
N THR A 592 19.69 -16.83 7.24
CA THR A 592 20.36 -16.79 5.94
C THR A 592 20.21 -15.39 5.34
N ALA A 593 21.29 -14.61 5.37
CA ALA A 593 21.30 -13.31 4.71
C ALA A 593 21.15 -13.52 3.20
N LYS A 594 20.09 -12.95 2.60
CA LYS A 594 20.00 -12.88 1.13
C LYS A 594 21.17 -12.05 0.61
N PRO A 595 21.92 -12.52 -0.40
CA PRO A 595 23.04 -11.78 -0.95
C PRO A 595 22.59 -10.38 -1.39
N GLU A 596 23.31 -9.35 -0.95
CA GLU A 596 22.99 -7.97 -1.27
C GLU A 596 23.52 -7.63 -2.67
N GLN A 597 22.60 -7.27 -3.57
CA GLN A 597 22.95 -6.80 -4.89
C GLN A 597 23.28 -5.30 -4.82
N LYS A 598 24.50 -4.94 -5.23
CA LYS A 598 24.94 -3.54 -5.35
C LYS A 598 24.22 -2.86 -6.51
N ALA A 599 23.83 -1.60 -6.31
CA ALA A 599 23.20 -0.82 -7.37
C ALA A 599 24.23 -0.06 -8.21
N LYS A 600 23.97 0.08 -9.51
CA LYS A 600 24.77 0.95 -10.41
C LYS A 600 24.15 2.34 -10.46
N VAL A 601 24.93 3.39 -10.26
CA VAL A 601 24.45 4.79 -10.24
C VAL A 601 25.16 5.61 -11.32
N GLU A 602 24.38 6.27 -12.16
CA GLU A 602 24.85 7.02 -13.33
C GLU A 602 24.09 8.35 -13.44
N LYS A 603 24.79 9.42 -13.83
CA LYS A 603 24.16 10.70 -14.14
C LYS A 603 23.29 10.52 -15.38
N VAL A 604 22.04 10.96 -15.32
CA VAL A 604 21.19 11.03 -16.52
C VAL A 604 21.70 12.20 -17.34
N GLN A 605 22.31 11.91 -18.49
CA GLN A 605 22.65 12.95 -19.46
C GLN A 605 21.34 13.62 -19.90
N GLN A 606 21.26 14.95 -19.79
CA GLN A 606 20.23 15.69 -20.52
C GLN A 606 20.57 15.51 -21.99
N GLU A 607 19.84 14.63 -22.68
CA GLU A 607 19.97 14.49 -24.13
C GLU A 607 19.52 15.81 -24.78
N ASN A 608 20.48 16.71 -25.03
CA ASN A 608 20.39 17.66 -26.13
C ASN A 608 20.56 16.87 -27.44
N SER A 609 19.58 16.02 -27.74
CA SER A 609 19.44 15.21 -28.96
C SER A 609 18.05 14.63 -28.94
N ILE A 610 17.15 15.15 -29.77
CA ILE A 610 15.79 14.65 -29.93
C ILE A 610 15.88 13.22 -30.51
N LYS A 611 15.90 12.21 -29.63
CA LYS A 611 15.52 10.84 -29.99
C LYS A 611 14.02 10.69 -29.73
N GLN A 612 13.32 10.17 -30.73
CA GLN A 612 11.88 9.90 -30.71
C GLN A 612 11.50 9.13 -29.43
N CYS A 613 10.78 9.80 -28.53
CA CYS A 613 10.05 9.16 -27.45
C CYS A 613 8.98 8.25 -28.06
N THR A 614 9.23 6.94 -28.06
CA THR A 614 8.16 5.96 -28.32
C THR A 614 7.15 6.01 -27.16
N THR A 615 5.87 6.02 -27.52
CA THR A 615 4.65 6.28 -26.73
C THR A 615 4.33 5.32 -25.57
N LYS A 616 5.32 4.91 -24.75
CA LYS A 616 5.10 3.97 -23.62
C LYS A 616 5.40 4.51 -22.23
N ASP A 617 5.88 5.74 -22.10
CA ASP A 617 6.09 6.38 -20.80
C ASP A 617 5.17 7.59 -20.63
N ILE A 618 3.95 7.37 -20.13
CA ILE A 618 3.07 8.46 -19.71
C ILE A 618 2.55 8.18 -18.31
N SER A 619 3.35 8.55 -17.33
CA SER A 619 2.84 9.03 -16.04
C SER A 619 3.13 10.54 -16.03
N THR A 620 2.13 11.37 -16.31
CA THR A 620 2.26 12.84 -16.31
C THR A 620 0.91 13.46 -15.97
N PRO A 621 0.89 14.61 -15.29
CA PRO A 621 -0.32 15.20 -14.71
C PRO A 621 -1.34 15.59 -15.78
N LEU A 622 -2.60 15.64 -15.36
CA LEU A 622 -3.76 15.76 -16.26
C LEU A 622 -3.77 17.08 -17.03
N PHE A 623 -3.33 18.19 -16.42
CA PHE A 623 -3.22 19.50 -17.06
C PHE A 623 -2.08 20.32 -16.44
N MET A 624 -1.33 21.05 -17.27
CA MET A 624 -0.36 22.07 -16.84
C MET A 624 -0.71 23.41 -17.49
N GLN A 625 -0.75 24.47 -16.69
CA GLN A 625 -0.94 25.87 -17.11
C GLN A 625 0.43 26.57 -17.17
N ILE A 626 0.77 27.20 -18.30
CA ILE A 626 2.14 27.69 -18.54
C ILE A 626 2.29 29.22 -18.42
N LYS A 627 1.22 30.02 -18.49
CA LYS A 627 1.34 31.50 -18.45
C LYS A 627 0.16 32.20 -17.76
N GLU A 628 0.48 33.13 -16.86
CA GLU A 628 -0.38 34.21 -16.36
C GLU A 628 0.43 35.51 -16.43
N GLN A 629 0.38 36.20 -17.57
CA GLN A 629 0.86 37.59 -17.68
C GLN A 629 0.14 38.24 -18.86
N ARG A 630 -0.55 39.36 -18.59
CA ARG A 630 -1.38 40.10 -19.55
C ARG A 630 -0.55 41.17 -20.25
N GLN A 631 -0.49 41.10 -21.59
CA GLN A 631 -0.10 42.24 -22.42
C GLN A 631 -0.95 42.41 -23.70
N TYR A 632 -1.87 41.47 -24.00
CA TYR A 632 -2.89 41.62 -25.05
C TYR A 632 -4.26 41.06 -24.63
N ASP A 633 -5.31 41.61 -25.23
CA ASP A 633 -6.73 41.40 -24.91
C ASP A 633 -7.31 40.20 -25.68
N TYR A 634 -6.71 39.01 -25.54
CA TYR A 634 -7.20 37.80 -26.22
C TYR A 634 -7.77 36.77 -25.22
N ASP A 635 -9.10 36.80 -25.09
CA ASP A 635 -9.93 35.87 -24.30
C ASP A 635 -10.05 34.47 -24.95
N VAL A 636 -8.95 33.70 -25.11
CA VAL A 636 -9.00 32.29 -25.55
C VAL A 636 -7.99 31.41 -24.80
N THR A 637 -8.45 30.27 -24.27
CA THR A 637 -7.61 29.21 -23.69
C THR A 637 -7.22 28.18 -24.76
N ILE A 638 -5.94 28.00 -25.03
CA ILE A 638 -5.43 26.97 -25.93
C ILE A 638 -5.20 25.68 -25.13
N LEU A 639 -5.88 24.61 -25.54
CA LEU A 639 -5.81 23.29 -24.92
C LEU A 639 -5.13 22.28 -25.86
N SER A 640 -4.01 21.67 -25.45
CA SER A 640 -3.34 20.65 -26.28
C SER A 640 -3.05 19.35 -25.53
N ALA A 641 -2.98 18.23 -26.25
CA ALA A 641 -2.61 16.92 -25.72
C ALA A 641 -1.09 16.68 -25.71
N GLU A 642 -0.30 17.66 -26.16
CA GLU A 642 1.14 17.53 -26.28
C GLU A 642 1.85 18.80 -25.84
N GLY A 643 2.80 18.65 -24.90
CA GLY A 643 3.61 19.78 -24.42
C GLY A 643 4.47 20.42 -25.53
N LYS A 644 4.87 19.64 -26.55
CA LYS A 644 5.66 20.15 -27.69
C LYS A 644 4.90 21.16 -28.52
N ALA A 645 3.59 20.95 -28.72
CA ALA A 645 2.75 21.91 -29.44
C ALA A 645 2.71 23.26 -28.70
N ILE A 646 2.71 23.23 -27.36
CA ILE A 646 2.75 24.46 -26.57
C ILE A 646 4.06 25.22 -26.76
N SER A 647 5.21 24.52 -26.75
CA SER A 647 6.50 25.14 -27.07
C SER A 647 6.48 25.79 -28.46
N SER A 648 5.88 25.13 -29.45
CA SER A 648 5.73 25.69 -30.79
C SER A 648 4.91 26.98 -30.81
N PHE A 649 3.84 27.06 -30.02
CA PHE A 649 3.00 28.25 -29.94
C PHE A 649 3.71 29.43 -29.28
N GLN A 650 4.53 29.15 -28.25
CA GLN A 650 5.34 30.17 -27.58
C GLN A 650 6.42 30.73 -28.51
N GLU A 651 7.14 29.86 -29.22
CA GLU A 651 8.14 30.26 -30.22
C GLU A 651 7.51 31.02 -31.39
N ALA A 652 6.29 30.65 -31.78
CA ALA A 652 5.52 31.39 -32.79
C ALA A 652 5.04 32.77 -32.30
N GLY A 653 5.12 33.06 -30.99
CA GLY A 653 4.65 34.31 -30.39
C GLY A 653 3.13 34.41 -30.27
N ILE A 654 2.44 33.29 -30.04
CA ILE A 654 1.01 33.27 -29.72
C ILE A 654 0.83 33.60 -28.23
N ASP A 655 0.21 34.73 -27.93
CA ASP A 655 -0.05 35.17 -26.56
C ASP A 655 -1.47 34.78 -26.15
N SER A 656 -1.61 33.65 -25.46
CA SER A 656 -2.90 33.12 -24.99
C SER A 656 -2.69 32.23 -23.76
N ARG A 657 -3.75 32.01 -22.98
CA ARG A 657 -3.69 31.06 -21.86
C ARG A 657 -3.50 29.66 -22.40
N MET A 658 -2.35 29.03 -22.13
CA MET A 658 -2.03 27.70 -22.65
C MET A 658 -2.12 26.65 -21.55
N VAL A 659 -2.89 25.61 -21.81
CA VAL A 659 -3.09 24.46 -20.93
C VAL A 659 -2.81 23.20 -21.74
N TYR A 660 -1.96 22.31 -21.25
CA TYR A 660 -1.76 21.02 -21.93
C TYR A 660 -1.93 19.83 -21.02
N SER A 661 -2.34 18.73 -21.62
CA SER A 661 -2.52 17.43 -21.00
C SER A 661 -1.50 16.45 -21.53
N SER A 662 -1.14 15.44 -20.73
CA SER A 662 -0.27 14.34 -21.13
C SER A 662 -0.89 13.34 -22.11
N ASN A 663 -2.21 13.43 -22.32
CA ASN A 663 -2.97 12.54 -23.20
C ASN A 663 -4.20 13.25 -23.78
N VAL A 664 -4.56 12.92 -25.02
CA VAL A 664 -5.78 13.41 -25.68
C VAL A 664 -7.04 13.05 -24.91
N ASN A 665 -7.08 11.84 -24.35
CA ASN A 665 -8.21 11.36 -23.54
C ASN A 665 -8.43 12.20 -22.28
N ASN A 666 -7.38 12.85 -21.80
CA ASN A 666 -7.42 13.63 -20.57
C ASN A 666 -8.01 15.02 -20.80
N LEU A 667 -8.01 15.55 -22.04
CA LEU A 667 -8.55 16.87 -22.41
C LEU A 667 -10.00 17.09 -21.92
N LYS A 668 -10.82 16.02 -21.91
CA LYS A 668 -12.22 16.05 -21.45
C LYS A 668 -12.38 16.39 -19.95
N TYR A 669 -11.32 16.27 -19.17
CA TYR A 669 -11.36 16.48 -17.71
C TYR A 669 -11.06 17.92 -17.31
N TYR A 670 -10.64 18.78 -18.25
CA TYR A 670 -10.47 20.21 -17.99
C TYR A 670 -11.79 20.78 -17.46
N GLN A 671 -11.72 21.64 -16.45
CA GLN A 671 -12.89 22.24 -15.80
C GLN A 671 -12.98 23.70 -16.25
N PRO A 672 -13.71 23.97 -17.34
CA PRO A 672 -13.84 25.33 -17.82
C PRO A 672 -14.77 26.16 -16.93
N PHE A 673 -14.59 27.48 -16.94
CA PHE A 673 -15.63 28.38 -16.43
C PHE A 673 -16.71 28.59 -17.50
N GLN A 674 -17.91 29.02 -17.07
CA GLN A 674 -19.03 29.25 -17.97
C GLN A 674 -18.67 30.31 -19.02
N GLY A 675 -18.82 29.98 -20.30
CA GLY A 675 -18.48 30.86 -21.42
C GLY A 675 -17.00 30.89 -21.80
N GLU A 676 -16.13 30.08 -21.16
CA GLU A 676 -14.71 30.02 -21.52
C GLU A 676 -14.53 29.60 -22.99
N LYS A 677 -13.83 30.43 -23.76
CA LYS A 677 -13.48 30.17 -25.16
C LYS A 677 -12.23 29.30 -25.19
N ILE A 678 -12.34 28.09 -25.74
CA ILE A 678 -11.26 27.09 -25.75
C ILE A 678 -10.92 26.67 -27.17
N LEU A 679 -9.66 26.84 -27.56
CA LEU A 679 -9.12 26.30 -28.80
C LEU A 679 -8.37 25.00 -28.53
N ILE A 680 -8.89 23.86 -29.01
CA ILE A 680 -8.25 22.56 -28.87
C ILE A 680 -7.26 22.37 -30.03
N ALA A 681 -5.96 22.44 -29.74
CA ALA A 681 -4.90 22.23 -30.73
C ALA A 681 -4.46 20.76 -30.76
N ALA A 682 -4.68 20.11 -31.90
CA ALA A 682 -4.47 18.67 -32.06
C ALA A 682 -3.62 18.34 -33.30
N ASN A 683 -2.79 17.30 -33.20
CA ASN A 683 -1.99 16.83 -34.33
C ASN A 683 -2.82 16.04 -35.36
N ASN A 684 -2.36 16.03 -36.60
CA ASN A 684 -2.98 15.29 -37.70
C ASN A 684 -2.33 13.90 -37.88
N ASP A 685 -2.75 12.93 -37.06
CA ASP A 685 -2.22 11.56 -37.15
C ASP A 685 -3.06 10.69 -38.11
N LYS A 686 -2.61 10.55 -39.36
CA LYS A 686 -3.26 9.74 -40.41
C LYS A 686 -3.45 8.27 -40.05
N GLN A 687 -2.69 7.73 -39.09
CA GLN A 687 -2.76 6.30 -38.74
C GLN A 687 -3.76 6.00 -37.62
N ASN A 688 -4.37 7.02 -36.99
CA ASN A 688 -5.12 6.85 -35.76
C ASN A 688 -6.53 7.45 -35.79
N LYS A 689 -7.50 6.73 -36.40
CA LYS A 689 -8.94 7.09 -36.37
C LYS A 689 -9.49 7.26 -34.94
N GLU A 690 -8.88 6.60 -33.95
CA GLU A 690 -9.25 6.69 -32.55
C GLU A 690 -8.87 8.06 -31.94
N TYR A 691 -7.79 8.67 -32.41
CA TYR A 691 -7.31 10.00 -31.98
C TYR A 691 -8.31 11.11 -32.30
N ALA A 692 -8.77 11.18 -33.57
CA ALA A 692 -9.77 12.17 -34.00
C ALA A 692 -11.12 12.00 -33.28
N SER A 693 -11.55 10.74 -33.03
CA SER A 693 -12.73 10.46 -32.21
C SER A 693 -12.58 10.99 -30.78
N THR A 694 -11.37 10.88 -30.22
CA THR A 694 -11.07 11.28 -28.84
C THR A 694 -11.06 12.80 -28.67
N ILE A 695 -10.48 13.53 -29.62
CA ILE A 695 -10.53 15.00 -29.68
C ILE A 695 -11.98 15.49 -29.72
N ASN A 696 -12.80 14.92 -30.60
CA ASN A 696 -14.21 15.30 -30.72
C ASN A 696 -15.01 15.02 -29.44
N LYS A 697 -14.74 13.89 -28.77
CA LYS A 697 -15.33 13.57 -27.46
C LYS A 697 -14.91 14.58 -26.38
N ALA A 698 -13.65 15.00 -26.37
CA ALA A 698 -13.16 16.02 -25.45
C ALA A 698 -13.84 17.37 -25.71
N ALA A 699 -13.93 17.81 -26.96
CA ALA A 699 -14.62 19.04 -27.34
C ALA A 699 -16.09 19.04 -26.89
N LYS A 700 -16.82 17.94 -27.11
CA LYS A 700 -18.21 17.77 -26.68
C LYS A 700 -18.34 17.80 -25.15
N ALA A 701 -17.43 17.16 -24.43
CA ALA A 701 -17.42 17.17 -22.97
C ALA A 701 -17.18 18.59 -22.41
N LEU A 702 -16.30 19.37 -23.01
CA LEU A 702 -16.05 20.75 -22.60
C LEU A 702 -17.23 21.68 -22.92
N LYS A 703 -17.88 21.51 -24.08
CA LYS A 703 -19.14 22.21 -24.40
C LYS A 703 -20.24 21.91 -23.38
N SER A 704 -20.38 20.65 -22.97
CA SER A 704 -21.36 20.27 -21.94
C SER A 704 -21.08 20.87 -20.56
N LYS A 705 -19.86 21.37 -20.32
CA LYS A 705 -19.46 22.08 -19.10
C LYS A 705 -19.53 23.61 -19.25
N GLY A 706 -20.11 24.12 -20.34
CA GLY A 706 -20.34 25.55 -20.55
C GLY A 706 -19.24 26.27 -21.34
N ALA A 707 -18.25 25.57 -21.90
CA ALA A 707 -17.22 26.20 -22.75
C ALA A 707 -17.68 26.37 -24.22
N ILE A 708 -17.14 27.38 -24.90
CA ILE A 708 -17.22 27.53 -26.36
C ILE A 708 -15.94 26.93 -26.94
N THR A 709 -16.03 25.83 -27.69
CA THR A 709 -14.84 25.13 -28.17
C THR A 709 -14.70 25.12 -29.70
N SER A 710 -13.47 25.36 -30.18
CA SER A 710 -13.03 25.11 -31.56
C SER A 710 -11.86 24.13 -31.57
N ILE A 711 -11.60 23.48 -32.71
CA ILE A 711 -10.50 22.53 -32.89
C ILE A 711 -9.65 23.01 -34.06
N VAL A 712 -8.33 23.02 -33.88
CA VAL A 712 -7.35 23.34 -34.92
C VAL A 712 -6.40 22.18 -35.12
N VAL A 713 -6.17 21.84 -36.39
CA VAL A 713 -5.36 20.69 -36.82
C VAL A 713 -4.50 21.12 -38.02
N PRO A 714 -3.18 20.83 -38.04
CA PRO A 714 -2.31 21.12 -39.19
C PRO A 714 -2.67 20.32 -40.45
N SER A 715 -2.06 20.71 -41.58
CA SER A 715 -2.16 19.98 -42.85
C SER A 715 -1.77 18.50 -42.73
N GLU A 716 -2.23 17.69 -43.67
CA GLU A 716 -2.14 16.24 -43.66
C GLU A 716 -0.75 15.67 -43.31
N GLY A 717 -0.64 14.99 -42.16
CA GLY A 717 0.55 14.26 -41.73
C GLY A 717 1.62 15.08 -41.01
N GLU A 718 1.32 16.33 -40.62
CA GLU A 718 2.25 17.26 -39.97
C GLU A 718 1.78 17.57 -38.53
N ASP A 719 2.71 17.67 -37.57
CA ASP A 719 2.44 18.20 -36.22
C ASP A 719 2.85 19.68 -36.07
N PHE A 720 2.42 20.36 -35.01
CA PHE A 720 2.73 21.79 -34.81
C PHE A 720 4.23 22.09 -34.64
N ASN A 721 5.04 21.11 -34.27
CA ASN A 721 6.50 21.26 -34.13
C ASN A 721 7.18 21.10 -35.50
N GLU A 722 6.77 20.11 -36.28
CA GLU A 722 7.18 19.95 -37.68
C GLU A 722 6.79 21.16 -38.52
N MET A 723 5.57 21.68 -38.34
CA MET A 723 5.11 22.88 -39.03
C MET A 723 5.95 24.11 -38.68
N LEU A 724 6.30 24.29 -37.40
CA LEU A 724 7.18 25.38 -36.98
C LEU A 724 8.59 25.23 -37.58
N LYS A 725 9.15 24.02 -37.62
CA LYS A 725 10.48 23.76 -38.17
C LYS A 725 10.55 23.91 -39.68
N ASN A 726 9.54 23.41 -40.40
CA ASN A 726 9.54 23.33 -41.85
C ASN A 726 9.06 24.63 -42.50
N LYS A 727 8.11 25.32 -41.88
CA LYS A 727 7.39 26.47 -42.47
C LYS A 727 7.51 27.75 -41.65
N GLY A 728 8.16 27.70 -40.48
CA GLY A 728 8.42 28.85 -39.64
C GLY A 728 7.22 29.33 -38.81
N ALA A 729 7.47 30.32 -37.95
CA ALA A 729 6.49 30.88 -37.01
C ALA A 729 5.25 31.50 -37.69
N VAL A 730 5.41 32.01 -38.92
CA VAL A 730 4.33 32.64 -39.69
C VAL A 730 3.24 31.63 -40.04
N ALA A 731 3.61 30.42 -40.47
CA ALA A 731 2.65 29.37 -40.80
C ALA A 731 1.83 28.90 -39.58
N VAL A 732 2.46 28.84 -38.39
CA VAL A 732 1.75 28.53 -37.13
C VAL A 732 0.72 29.61 -36.79
N LYS A 733 1.06 30.88 -37.01
CA LYS A 733 0.15 32.02 -36.80
C LYS A 733 -1.01 32.02 -37.79
N GLU A 734 -0.75 31.79 -39.07
CA GLU A 734 -1.78 31.75 -40.13
C GLU A 734 -2.83 30.65 -39.89
N LEU A 735 -2.43 29.53 -39.28
CA LEU A 735 -3.36 28.45 -38.92
C LEU A 735 -4.16 28.75 -37.64
N MET A 736 -3.51 29.31 -36.62
CA MET A 736 -4.11 29.48 -35.29
C MET A 736 -4.99 30.74 -35.18
N ILE A 737 -4.55 31.87 -35.75
CA ILE A 737 -5.23 33.16 -35.61
C ILE A 737 -6.68 33.14 -36.12
N PRO A 738 -7.01 32.56 -37.29
CA PRO A 738 -8.40 32.53 -37.77
C PRO A 738 -9.35 31.79 -36.81
N GLU A 739 -8.90 30.70 -36.18
CA GLU A 739 -9.70 29.94 -35.22
C GLU A 739 -9.85 30.66 -33.88
N ILE A 740 -8.81 31.37 -33.45
CA ILE A 740 -8.89 32.27 -32.29
C ILE A 740 -9.92 33.38 -32.56
N MET A 741 -9.90 33.99 -33.74
CA MET A 741 -10.85 35.05 -34.11
C MET A 741 -12.29 34.55 -34.19
N LYS A 742 -12.53 33.32 -34.66
CA LYS A 742 -13.86 32.68 -34.64
C LYS A 742 -14.42 32.58 -33.22
N LEU A 743 -13.59 32.17 -32.26
CA LEU A 743 -13.95 32.06 -30.85
C LEU A 743 -14.20 33.43 -30.20
N ILE A 744 -13.44 34.45 -30.61
CA ILE A 744 -13.62 35.81 -30.10
C ILE A 744 -14.94 36.41 -30.59
N ASN A 745 -15.25 36.27 -31.88
CA ASN A 745 -16.41 36.87 -32.55
C ASN A 745 -17.76 36.19 -32.24
N THR A 746 -17.79 35.14 -31.40
CA THR A 746 -19.03 34.41 -31.07
C THR A 746 -19.98 35.21 -30.16
N GLN A 747 -19.69 36.48 -29.84
CA GLN A 747 -20.50 37.34 -28.96
C GLN A 747 -21.59 38.21 -29.65
N ASN A 748 -21.83 38.06 -30.96
CA ASN A 748 -22.88 38.84 -31.66
C ASN A 748 -24.15 38.04 -32.05
N VAL A 749 -24.54 37.02 -31.29
CA VAL A 749 -25.89 36.44 -31.43
C VAL A 749 -26.58 36.37 -30.08
N LYS A 750 -27.18 37.50 -29.68
CA LYS A 750 -28.30 37.48 -28.75
C LYS A 750 -29.53 36.98 -29.50
N THR A 751 -30.16 35.94 -28.94
CA THR A 751 -31.60 35.63 -28.98
C THR A 751 -32.38 36.18 -30.18
N GLU A 752 -32.62 35.31 -31.16
CA GLU A 752 -33.88 35.32 -31.89
C GLU A 752 -34.37 33.88 -32.10
N SER A 753 -35.67 33.78 -32.01
CA SER A 753 -36.55 32.63 -31.81
C SER A 753 -36.38 31.45 -32.77
N GLU A 754 -36.69 30.27 -32.25
CA GLU A 754 -37.16 29.12 -33.03
C GLU A 754 -38.15 29.57 -34.12
N GLN A 755 -37.77 29.39 -35.39
CA GLN A 755 -38.74 29.23 -36.46
C GLN A 755 -38.36 28.03 -37.35
N VAL A 756 -39.32 27.12 -37.37
CA VAL A 756 -39.46 25.91 -38.18
C VAL A 756 -39.89 26.29 -39.59
N VAL A 757 -39.20 25.84 -40.65
CA VAL A 757 -39.75 25.48 -41.98
C VAL A 757 -38.73 24.54 -42.67
N LYS A 758 -38.89 23.20 -42.66
CA LYS A 758 -39.54 22.33 -43.67
C LYS A 758 -39.15 22.56 -45.15
N THR A 759 -38.70 21.47 -45.81
CA THR A 759 -38.75 21.17 -47.27
C THR A 759 -37.93 22.11 -48.19
N ASP A 760 -37.28 21.73 -49.30
CA ASP A 760 -37.54 20.65 -50.25
C ASP A 760 -36.27 20.27 -51.04
N ILE A 761 -36.24 19.01 -51.49
CA ILE A 761 -35.33 18.47 -52.49
C ILE A 761 -36.01 18.63 -53.86
N ALA A 762 -35.48 19.42 -54.79
CA ALA A 762 -35.52 19.16 -56.24
C ALA A 762 -35.04 20.33 -57.13
N GLN A 763 -34.24 19.94 -58.13
CA GLN A 763 -34.14 20.48 -59.51
C GLN A 763 -33.50 21.87 -59.73
N LYS A 764 -32.29 21.92 -60.33
CA LYS A 764 -31.94 21.90 -61.77
C LYS A 764 -32.01 23.29 -62.43
N ILE A 765 -30.87 23.69 -63.02
CA ILE A 765 -30.63 24.42 -64.30
C ILE A 765 -29.33 25.24 -64.10
N VAL A 766 -28.15 24.90 -64.65
CA VAL A 766 -27.68 24.73 -66.06
C VAL A 766 -26.87 25.96 -66.56
N ILE A 767 -25.58 25.69 -66.82
CA ILE A 767 -24.69 26.13 -67.92
C ILE A 767 -24.20 27.59 -67.98
N ARG A 768 -22.87 27.75 -67.92
CA ARG A 768 -21.93 28.22 -68.99
C ARG A 768 -20.56 28.45 -68.30
N ARG A 769 -19.42 27.90 -68.73
CA ARG A 769 -18.97 27.37 -70.02
C ARG A 769 -17.84 26.36 -69.78
#